data_AF-A0A8J5XV94-F1
#
_entry.id   AF-A0A8J5XV94-F1
#
_cell.length_a   1.000
_cell.length_b   1.000
_cell.length_c   1.000
_cell.angle_alpha   90.00
_cell.angle_beta   90.00
_cell.angle_gamma   90.00
#
_symmetry.space_group_name_H-M   'P 1'
#
loop_
_entity.id
_entity.type
_entity.pdbx_description
1 polymer ?
#
loop_
_entity_poly.entity_id
_entity_poly.type
_entity_poly.pdbx_seq_one_letter_code
_entity_poly.pdbx_strand_id
1 'polypeptide(L)'
;MAKRLRFDELVEEVDALVDEPIAPPARASPPEYALVAERFVAAALAERGDSHGEAHARVVRDTALHILDRLEQRPPAPAAEADASDRRVVELAALLHDVCDHKYCDPNTPAGRAAIGARDTCLAALVPPDEAALVLSIIDAVSFSREAKGKLNLDAMAPRARRLRDVVSDADKLEAIGAVGLRRCLDFRREQARERGAAEGTLTAEVLARDVAVHCDEKLLRLTAGYVRTDAGRSLAAPRHRMLREWRARFADVDGAPPLVSVVMTVRNCEPWLAAALESVRAQSHRPLELSLVDDGSTDGSWQVVTAHVPELEAAGVRVLAATTGAAAAGRGIGYGQNRAVAQSSGVYLCFLDGDDVCHPRRAREQLRRALRHDGGCGTRGEGGADGESGGGGGGEGEGGGEGDAGARAARDVPRVALAAPAGAAPLLVGCGFTREPADATPRYTAWANGLSDAQLHTHCLRELTVLHPCWFCHRSVFERLGGLREDGRGFPEDLHFFYEHLRSGGALARVPEPLLVWRHAPTGVTASRGVAWQTIWQLRVQHLEAAVLALPPWSAGFTVWGAGREGKRLFRSLSARSRALVRAFCDVDAKKVARGVYASRELSASVPIVHFTAALPPLLLCVKDFDGAFAANVASLGLREGEDFLHFSF
;
A
#
# COMPACT_ATOMS: atom_id res chain seq x y z
N MET A 1 -3.16 -3.35 27.16
CA MET A 1 -3.69 -1.97 27.20
C MET A 1 -2.76 -1.13 26.34
N ALA A 2 -3.21 -0.61 25.20
CA ALA A 2 -2.36 0.22 24.34
C ALA A 2 -1.96 1.50 25.09
N LYS A 3 -0.68 1.87 25.04
CA LYS A 3 -0.17 3.12 25.61
C LYS A 3 -0.92 4.27 24.93
N ARG A 4 -1.64 5.09 25.70
CA ARG A 4 -2.30 6.31 25.20
C ARG A 4 -1.22 7.25 24.67
N LEU A 5 -1.35 7.71 23.43
CA LEU A 5 -0.44 8.72 22.87
C LEU A 5 -0.69 10.04 23.58
N ARG A 6 0.38 10.73 23.98
CA ARG A 6 0.26 12.08 24.58
C ARG A 6 0.30 13.13 23.47
N PHE A 7 -0.38 14.26 23.70
CA PHE A 7 -0.49 15.35 22.74
C PHE A 7 0.88 15.84 22.23
N ASP A 8 1.85 15.97 23.14
CA ASP A 8 3.20 16.44 22.81
C ASP A 8 3.90 15.48 21.82
N GLU A 9 3.60 14.18 21.87
CA GLU A 9 4.19 13.18 20.96
C GLU A 9 3.65 13.33 19.52
N LEU A 10 2.38 13.73 19.34
CA LEU A 10 1.79 14.00 18.02
C LEU A 10 2.30 15.33 17.42
N VAL A 11 2.51 16.33 18.28
CA VAL A 11 3.08 17.63 17.90
C VAL A 11 4.54 17.47 17.49
N GLU A 12 5.33 16.71 18.27
CA GLU A 12 6.71 16.34 17.92
C GLU A 12 6.78 15.54 16.62
N GLU A 13 5.81 14.63 16.38
CA GLU A 13 5.75 13.87 15.13
C GLU A 13 5.52 14.78 13.91
N VAL A 14 4.63 15.77 14.01
CA VAL A 14 4.42 16.75 12.94
C VAL A 14 5.60 17.69 12.80
N ASP A 15 6.25 18.10 13.90
CA ASP A 15 7.47 18.92 13.85
C ASP A 15 8.66 18.17 13.25
N ALA A 16 8.68 16.84 13.35
CA ALA A 16 9.69 16.01 12.70
C ALA A 16 9.49 15.90 11.18
N LEU A 17 8.32 16.27 10.65
CA LEU A 17 8.10 16.39 9.21
C LEU A 17 8.81 17.63 8.68
N VAL A 18 9.67 17.45 7.69
CA VAL A 18 10.42 18.54 7.09
C VAL A 18 9.70 19.07 5.84
N ASP A 19 9.26 20.33 5.89
CA ASP A 19 8.86 21.08 4.70
C ASP A 19 10.06 21.88 4.17
N GLU A 20 10.56 21.52 2.99
CA GLU A 20 11.50 22.41 2.28
C GLU A 20 10.76 23.67 1.80
N PRO A 21 11.32 24.89 1.92
CA PRO A 21 10.70 26.10 1.41
C PRO A 21 10.28 25.98 -0.06
N ILE A 22 9.04 26.37 -0.40
CA ILE A 22 8.51 26.27 -1.78
C ILE A 22 9.25 27.24 -2.70
N ALA A 23 9.38 28.48 -2.23
CA ALA A 23 10.12 29.51 -2.93
C ALA A 23 11.56 29.56 -2.41
N PRO A 24 12.55 29.74 -3.29
CA PRO A 24 13.92 30.04 -2.86
C PRO A 24 13.96 31.39 -2.14
N PRO A 25 14.95 31.61 -1.25
CA PRO A 25 15.10 32.89 -0.56
C PRO A 25 15.24 34.04 -1.56
N ALA A 26 14.53 35.14 -1.31
CA ALA A 26 14.55 36.32 -2.15
C ALA A 26 15.99 36.86 -2.27
N ARG A 27 16.47 36.99 -3.52
CA ARG A 27 17.85 37.44 -3.81
C ARG A 27 17.97 38.96 -4.03
N ALA A 28 16.85 39.64 -4.20
CA ALA A 28 16.78 41.07 -4.48
C ALA A 28 15.77 41.75 -3.53
N SER A 29 16.02 43.02 -3.20
CA SER A 29 15.08 43.83 -2.43
C SER A 29 13.76 44.01 -3.20
N PRO A 30 12.60 43.93 -2.52
CA PRO A 30 11.32 44.17 -3.15
C PRO A 30 11.24 45.59 -3.74
N PRO A 31 10.51 45.79 -4.84
CA PRO A 31 10.27 47.12 -5.41
C PRO A 31 9.44 47.99 -4.45
N GLU A 32 9.51 49.32 -4.63
CA GLU A 32 8.88 50.29 -3.72
C GLU A 32 7.37 50.04 -3.52
N TYR A 33 6.64 49.73 -4.58
CA TYR A 33 5.20 49.43 -4.48
C TYR A 33 4.91 48.23 -3.57
N ALA A 34 5.78 47.22 -3.57
CA ALA A 34 5.62 46.02 -2.75
C ALA A 34 5.94 46.33 -1.29
N LEU A 35 6.95 47.15 -1.01
CA LEU A 35 7.27 47.62 0.34
C LEU A 35 6.12 48.45 0.95
N VAL A 36 5.46 49.29 0.15
CA VAL A 36 4.29 50.05 0.61
C VAL A 36 3.12 49.10 0.90
N ALA A 37 2.85 48.14 0.01
CA ALA A 37 1.82 47.12 0.22
C ALA A 37 2.09 46.27 1.47
N GLU A 38 3.34 45.82 1.69
CA GLU A 38 3.74 45.09 2.90
C GLU A 38 3.47 45.88 4.18
N ARG A 39 3.85 47.17 4.22
CA ARG A 39 3.58 48.03 5.38
C ARG A 39 2.10 48.18 5.66
N PHE A 40 1.29 48.29 4.60
CA PHE A 40 -0.15 48.35 4.72
C PHE A 40 -0.72 47.02 5.25
N VAL A 41 -0.28 45.89 4.72
CA VAL A 41 -0.69 44.54 5.15
C VAL A 41 -0.29 44.30 6.61
N ALA A 42 0.92 44.67 7.01
CA ALA A 42 1.40 44.57 8.39
C ALA A 42 0.47 45.33 9.36
N ALA A 43 0.05 46.54 8.99
CA ALA A 43 -0.88 47.32 9.79
C ALA A 43 -2.31 46.74 9.77
N ALA A 44 -2.80 46.32 8.60
CA ALA A 44 -4.17 45.84 8.41
C ALA A 44 -4.41 44.45 9.02
N LEU A 45 -3.36 43.64 9.13
CA LEU A 45 -3.41 42.27 9.65
C LEU A 45 -2.75 42.12 11.03
N ALA A 46 -2.38 43.23 11.69
CA ALA A 46 -1.63 43.23 12.94
C ALA A 46 -2.28 42.42 14.08
N GLU A 47 -3.61 42.35 14.10
CA GLU A 47 -4.39 41.61 15.10
C GLU A 47 -4.70 40.16 14.68
N ARG A 48 -4.22 39.70 13.53
CA ARG A 48 -4.47 38.34 13.02
C ARG A 48 -3.35 37.39 13.40
N GLY A 49 -3.71 36.14 13.68
CA GLY A 49 -2.73 35.07 13.96
C GLY A 49 -1.92 34.64 12.73
N ASP A 50 -0.91 33.80 12.96
CA ASP A 50 0.11 33.38 11.98
C ASP A 50 -0.44 32.79 10.67
N SER A 51 -1.66 32.25 10.68
CA SER A 51 -2.30 31.66 9.50
C SER A 51 -2.90 32.66 8.51
N HIS A 52 -3.11 33.91 8.93
CA HIS A 52 -3.76 34.97 8.15
C HIS A 52 -3.11 36.35 8.40
N GLY A 53 -1.86 36.35 8.87
CA GLY A 53 -1.08 37.55 9.20
C GLY A 53 -0.09 37.94 8.10
N GLU A 54 0.79 38.90 8.42
CA GLU A 54 1.80 39.43 7.49
C GLU A 54 2.74 38.33 6.96
N ALA A 55 3.18 37.40 7.83
CA ALA A 55 4.08 36.32 7.45
C ALA A 55 3.46 35.40 6.38
N HIS A 56 2.17 35.05 6.53
CA HIS A 56 1.41 34.29 5.54
C HIS A 56 1.38 35.01 4.19
N ALA A 57 1.01 36.28 4.17
CA ALA A 57 0.96 37.08 2.95
C ALA A 57 2.31 37.14 2.22
N ARG A 58 3.43 37.25 2.95
CA ARG A 58 4.79 37.22 2.39
C ARG A 58 5.11 35.87 1.75
N VAL A 59 4.78 34.75 2.42
CA VAL A 59 5.01 33.39 1.90
C VAL A 59 4.18 33.10 0.65
N VAL A 60 2.90 33.49 0.65
CA VAL A 60 2.01 33.34 -0.52
C VAL A 60 2.54 34.16 -1.69
N ARG A 61 2.98 35.39 -1.46
CA ARG A 61 3.62 36.22 -2.49
C ARG A 61 4.86 35.55 -3.07
N ASP A 62 5.82 35.15 -2.24
CA ASP A 62 7.08 34.58 -2.71
C ASP A 62 6.85 33.29 -3.51
N THR A 63 5.88 32.48 -3.07
CA THR A 63 5.44 31.26 -3.76
C THR A 63 4.75 31.58 -5.09
N ALA A 64 3.87 32.58 -5.12
CA ALA A 64 3.17 33.01 -6.33
C ALA A 64 4.15 33.51 -7.39
N LEU A 65 5.14 34.33 -6.99
CA LEU A 65 6.21 34.78 -7.86
C LEU A 65 7.06 33.62 -8.39
N HIS A 66 7.38 32.64 -7.53
CA HIS A 66 8.10 31.45 -7.97
C HIS A 66 7.31 30.62 -9.00
N ILE A 67 6.00 30.43 -8.79
CA ILE A 67 5.11 29.75 -9.74
C ILE A 67 5.09 30.49 -11.08
N LEU A 68 4.91 31.83 -11.03
CA LEU A 68 4.89 32.68 -12.23
C LEU A 68 6.18 32.55 -13.03
N ASP A 69 7.33 32.71 -12.37
CA ASP A 69 8.65 32.64 -12.99
C ASP A 69 8.90 31.27 -13.66
N ARG A 70 8.40 30.17 -13.07
CA ARG A 70 8.47 28.81 -13.68
C ARG A 70 7.58 28.65 -14.90
N LEU A 71 6.37 29.19 -14.88
CA LEU A 71 5.44 29.12 -16.01
C LEU A 71 5.98 29.89 -17.22
N GLU A 72 6.68 31.00 -16.96
CA GLU A 72 7.23 31.87 -18.00
C GLU A 72 8.68 31.53 -18.36
N GLN A 73 9.28 30.52 -17.70
CA GLN A 73 10.66 30.09 -17.91
C GLN A 73 11.69 31.24 -17.73
N ARG A 74 11.41 32.18 -16.82
CA ARG A 74 12.20 33.40 -16.67
C ARG A 74 13.54 33.14 -15.94
N PRO A 75 14.67 33.69 -16.43
CA PRO A 75 15.89 33.79 -15.64
C PRO A 75 15.75 34.87 -14.55
N PRO A 76 16.54 34.83 -13.46
CA PRO A 76 16.38 35.70 -12.29
C PRO A 76 16.88 37.16 -12.49
N ALA A 77 16.58 37.82 -13.61
CA ALA A 77 17.06 39.16 -13.99
C ALA A 77 15.93 40.07 -14.54
N PRO A 78 16.06 41.42 -14.49
CA PRO A 78 14.91 42.31 -14.67
C PRO A 78 14.45 42.35 -16.13
N ALA A 79 13.14 42.32 -16.29
CA ALA A 79 12.48 42.12 -17.57
C ALA A 79 11.68 43.35 -18.05
N ALA A 80 11.21 43.29 -19.30
CA ALA A 80 10.57 44.39 -20.03
C ALA A 80 9.26 44.91 -19.38
N GLU A 81 8.76 46.09 -19.76
CA GLU A 81 7.60 46.75 -19.10
C GLU A 81 6.32 45.91 -19.03
N ALA A 82 6.02 45.07 -20.03
CA ALA A 82 4.87 44.16 -20.02
C ALA A 82 5.07 42.96 -19.06
N ASP A 83 6.32 42.56 -18.86
CA ASP A 83 6.77 41.51 -17.95
C ASP A 83 6.67 41.98 -16.46
N ALA A 84 6.83 43.29 -16.24
CA ALA A 84 6.66 43.92 -14.94
C ALA A 84 5.19 44.04 -14.47
N SER A 85 4.21 44.11 -15.40
CA SER A 85 2.78 44.28 -15.07
C SER A 85 2.17 43.03 -14.44
N ASP A 86 2.34 41.85 -15.06
CA ASP A 86 1.79 40.60 -14.52
C ASP A 86 2.43 40.24 -13.17
N ARG A 87 3.74 40.50 -13.03
CA ARG A 87 4.46 40.33 -11.78
C ARG A 87 3.91 41.24 -10.67
N ARG A 88 3.74 42.53 -10.95
CA ARG A 88 3.11 43.51 -10.04
C ARG A 88 1.73 43.05 -9.59
N VAL A 89 0.88 42.63 -10.54
CA VAL A 89 -0.48 42.20 -10.28
C VAL A 89 -0.51 40.97 -9.38
N VAL A 90 0.32 39.95 -9.67
CA VAL A 90 0.42 38.73 -8.85
C VAL A 90 0.94 39.06 -7.46
N GLU A 91 1.98 39.89 -7.35
CA GLU A 91 2.59 40.29 -6.09
C GLU A 91 1.61 41.05 -5.19
N LEU A 92 0.91 42.05 -5.73
CA LEU A 92 -0.09 42.83 -4.99
C LEU A 92 -1.32 41.99 -4.63
N ALA A 93 -1.81 41.15 -5.55
CA ALA A 93 -2.92 40.26 -5.26
C ALA A 93 -2.57 39.27 -4.14
N ALA A 94 -1.38 38.68 -4.17
CA ALA A 94 -0.92 37.76 -3.12
C ALA A 94 -0.73 38.46 -1.77
N LEU A 95 -0.18 39.67 -1.73
CA LEU A 95 -0.03 40.42 -0.48
C LEU A 95 -1.38 40.84 0.12
N LEU A 96 -2.33 41.25 -0.72
CA LEU A 96 -3.59 41.86 -0.29
C LEU A 96 -4.76 40.88 -0.14
N HIS A 97 -4.62 39.62 -0.58
CA HIS A 97 -5.76 38.69 -0.69
C HIS A 97 -6.54 38.51 0.61
N ASP A 98 -5.85 38.46 1.75
CA ASP A 98 -6.47 38.24 3.05
C ASP A 98 -6.99 39.54 3.71
N VAL A 99 -6.54 40.73 3.29
CA VAL A 99 -6.90 42.00 3.96
C VAL A 99 -8.42 42.17 4.10
N CYS A 100 -9.18 41.80 3.08
CA CYS A 100 -10.64 41.87 3.09
C CYS A 100 -11.30 40.50 2.90
N ASP A 101 -10.69 39.41 3.39
CA ASP A 101 -11.34 38.10 3.30
C ASP A 101 -12.69 38.12 4.03
N HIS A 102 -13.69 37.53 3.39
CA HIS A 102 -15.09 37.50 3.81
C HIS A 102 -15.34 36.88 5.19
N LYS A 103 -14.37 36.14 5.76
CA LYS A 103 -14.47 35.60 7.13
C LYS A 103 -14.23 36.66 8.20
N TYR A 104 -13.44 37.69 7.87
CA TYR A 104 -13.00 38.72 8.82
C TYR A 104 -13.61 40.09 8.50
N CYS A 105 -14.02 40.29 7.25
CA CYS A 105 -14.55 41.54 6.75
C CYS A 105 -15.98 41.34 6.26
N ASP A 106 -16.97 41.73 7.07
CA ASP A 106 -18.37 41.80 6.61
C ASP A 106 -18.63 43.14 5.92
N PRO A 107 -18.85 43.16 4.58
CA PRO A 107 -19.08 44.39 3.82
C PRO A 107 -20.36 45.13 4.25
N ASN A 108 -21.26 44.48 4.98
CA ASN A 108 -22.47 45.11 5.50
C ASN A 108 -22.22 45.92 6.78
N THR A 109 -21.05 45.77 7.40
CA THR A 109 -20.68 46.53 8.60
C THR A 109 -19.89 47.81 8.26
N PRO A 110 -19.98 48.87 9.09
CA PRO A 110 -19.14 50.06 8.91
C PRO A 110 -17.64 49.76 8.91
N ALA A 111 -17.20 48.85 9.79
CA ALA A 111 -15.80 48.42 9.89
C ALA A 111 -15.33 47.70 8.62
N GLY A 112 -16.15 46.77 8.09
CA GLY A 112 -15.82 46.08 6.84
C GLY A 112 -15.77 47.02 5.64
N ARG A 113 -16.71 47.98 5.53
CA ARG A 113 -16.64 49.02 4.47
C ARG A 113 -15.39 49.88 4.58
N ALA A 114 -14.99 50.25 5.80
CA ALA A 114 -13.78 51.03 6.02
C ALA A 114 -12.52 50.25 5.62
N ALA A 115 -12.44 48.96 5.97
CA ALA A 115 -11.32 48.09 5.59
C ALA A 115 -11.21 47.93 4.07
N ILE A 116 -12.34 47.69 3.38
CA ILE A 116 -12.40 47.61 1.91
C ILE A 116 -11.95 48.94 1.30
N GLY A 117 -12.48 50.06 1.78
CA GLY A 117 -12.09 51.39 1.30
C GLY A 117 -10.61 51.70 1.50
N ALA A 118 -10.03 51.28 2.62
CA ALA A 118 -8.59 51.45 2.90
C ALA A 118 -7.72 50.61 1.96
N ARG A 119 -8.09 49.34 1.72
CA ARG A 119 -7.40 48.47 0.75
C ARG A 119 -7.47 49.07 -0.65
N ASP A 120 -8.65 49.48 -1.09
CA ASP A 120 -8.85 49.99 -2.45
C ASP A 120 -8.12 51.32 -2.66
N THR A 121 -8.10 52.20 -1.64
CA THR A 121 -7.32 53.44 -1.66
C THR A 121 -5.82 53.16 -1.73
N CYS A 122 -5.33 52.20 -0.94
CA CYS A 122 -3.93 51.76 -0.98
C CYS A 122 -3.57 51.24 -2.38
N LEU A 123 -4.38 50.33 -2.93
CA LEU A 123 -4.14 49.75 -4.24
C LEU A 123 -4.17 50.80 -5.37
N ALA A 124 -5.12 51.73 -5.34
CA ALA A 124 -5.22 52.81 -6.33
C ALA A 124 -4.03 53.78 -6.30
N ALA A 125 -3.32 53.89 -5.17
CA ALA A 125 -2.09 54.66 -5.08
C ALA A 125 -0.86 53.93 -5.64
N LEU A 126 -0.92 52.60 -5.79
CA LEU A 126 0.21 51.76 -6.18
C LEU A 126 0.24 51.43 -7.67
N VAL A 127 -0.93 51.37 -8.32
CA VAL A 127 -1.04 50.92 -9.73
C VAL A 127 -2.13 51.67 -10.49
N PRO A 128 -2.06 51.70 -11.84
CA PRO A 128 -3.12 52.26 -12.69
C PRO A 128 -4.50 51.59 -12.46
N PRO A 129 -5.61 52.27 -12.81
CA PRO A 129 -6.97 51.77 -12.54
C PRO A 129 -7.29 50.40 -13.13
N ASP A 130 -6.73 50.06 -14.29
CA ASP A 130 -6.92 48.76 -14.94
C ASP A 130 -6.17 47.63 -14.23
N GLU A 131 -4.94 47.87 -13.76
CA GLU A 131 -4.20 46.92 -12.91
C GLU A 131 -4.88 46.76 -11.54
N ALA A 132 -5.37 47.84 -10.94
CA ALA A 132 -6.12 47.79 -9.68
C ALA A 132 -7.38 46.92 -9.82
N ALA A 133 -8.17 47.12 -10.88
CA ALA A 133 -9.36 46.31 -11.15
C ALA A 133 -9.00 44.83 -11.36
N LEU A 134 -7.89 44.55 -12.04
CA LEU A 134 -7.39 43.20 -12.25
C LEU A 134 -7.00 42.51 -10.93
N VAL A 135 -6.24 43.20 -10.06
CA VAL A 135 -5.86 42.71 -8.73
C VAL A 135 -7.11 42.38 -7.90
N LEU A 136 -8.09 43.28 -7.85
CA LEU A 136 -9.34 43.06 -7.11
C LEU A 136 -10.12 41.85 -7.64
N SER A 137 -10.19 41.69 -8.97
CA SER A 137 -10.85 40.54 -9.59
C SER A 137 -10.19 39.20 -9.24
N ILE A 138 -8.86 39.20 -9.04
CA ILE A 138 -8.11 38.03 -8.60
C ILE A 138 -8.45 37.74 -7.14
N ILE A 139 -8.34 38.74 -6.25
CA ILE A 139 -8.63 38.62 -4.81
C ILE A 139 -10.03 38.04 -4.57
N ASP A 140 -11.03 38.49 -5.33
CA ASP A 140 -12.40 37.98 -5.20
C ASP A 140 -12.58 36.51 -5.62
N ALA A 141 -11.58 35.93 -6.30
CA ALA A 141 -11.64 34.61 -6.90
C ALA A 141 -10.59 33.60 -6.38
N VAL A 142 -9.76 33.94 -5.38
CA VAL A 142 -8.74 33.01 -4.85
C VAL A 142 -9.28 31.99 -3.83
N SER A 143 -10.40 32.28 -3.17
CA SER A 143 -10.90 31.51 -2.02
C SER A 143 -11.32 30.07 -2.38
N PHE A 144 -10.64 29.08 -1.78
CA PHE A 144 -11.00 27.66 -1.89
C PHE A 144 -12.46 27.38 -1.50
N SER A 145 -12.94 27.92 -0.38
CA SER A 145 -14.29 27.59 0.12
C SER A 145 -15.39 28.11 -0.81
N ARG A 146 -15.17 29.24 -1.49
CA ARG A 146 -16.11 29.76 -2.50
C ARG A 146 -16.01 28.93 -3.78
N GLU A 147 -14.81 28.56 -4.21
CA GLU A 147 -14.58 27.70 -5.37
C GLU A 147 -15.25 26.32 -5.20
N ALA A 148 -15.02 25.68 -4.05
CA ALA A 148 -15.56 24.35 -3.74
C ALA A 148 -17.10 24.31 -3.62
N LYS A 149 -17.72 25.46 -3.28
CA LYS A 149 -19.18 25.62 -3.22
C LYS A 149 -19.79 26.09 -4.56
N GLY A 150 -19.00 26.16 -5.63
CA GLY A 150 -19.46 26.64 -6.93
C GLY A 150 -19.89 28.12 -6.94
N LYS A 151 -19.38 28.93 -6.00
CA LYS A 151 -19.75 30.35 -5.85
C LYS A 151 -18.87 31.31 -6.65
N LEU A 152 -17.96 30.79 -7.47
CA LEU A 152 -17.06 31.58 -8.31
C LEU A 152 -17.42 31.36 -9.77
N ASN A 153 -17.58 32.45 -10.53
CA ASN A 153 -17.80 32.40 -11.97
C ASN A 153 -16.46 32.57 -12.71
N LEU A 154 -15.66 31.51 -12.70
CA LEU A 154 -14.31 31.52 -13.27
C LEU A 154 -14.30 31.57 -14.81
N ASP A 155 -15.40 31.15 -15.44
CA ASP A 155 -15.53 31.13 -16.90
C ASP A 155 -15.83 32.51 -17.48
N ALA A 156 -16.38 33.43 -16.67
CA ALA A 156 -16.56 34.83 -17.04
C ALA A 156 -15.28 35.68 -16.91
N MET A 157 -14.22 35.16 -16.28
CA MET A 157 -12.96 35.89 -16.13
C MET A 157 -12.19 35.94 -17.46
N ALA A 158 -11.64 37.11 -17.78
CA ALA A 158 -10.76 37.26 -18.94
C ALA A 158 -9.56 36.29 -18.86
N PRO A 159 -9.04 35.77 -19.98
CA PRO A 159 -7.96 34.77 -19.97
C PRO A 159 -6.72 35.19 -19.19
N ARG A 160 -6.31 36.46 -19.29
CA ARG A 160 -5.19 37.02 -18.50
C ARG A 160 -5.49 36.97 -17.00
N ALA A 161 -6.67 37.44 -16.59
CA ALA A 161 -7.09 37.45 -15.19
C ALA A 161 -7.16 36.04 -14.59
N ARG A 162 -7.76 35.09 -15.32
CA ARG A 162 -7.86 33.69 -14.88
C ARG A 162 -6.48 33.06 -14.68
N ARG A 163 -5.54 33.31 -15.60
CA ARG A 163 -4.16 32.79 -15.51
C ARG A 163 -3.44 33.30 -14.26
N LEU A 164 -3.46 34.61 -14.02
CA LEU A 164 -2.79 35.21 -12.85
C LEU A 164 -3.50 34.82 -11.54
N ARG A 165 -4.84 34.70 -11.56
CA ARG A 165 -5.62 34.18 -10.44
C ARG A 165 -5.15 32.78 -10.06
N ASP A 166 -5.03 31.89 -11.03
CA ASP A 166 -4.62 30.50 -10.81
C ASP A 166 -3.22 30.43 -10.16
N VAL A 167 -2.30 31.33 -10.49
CA VAL A 167 -0.99 31.46 -9.83
C VAL A 167 -1.12 31.83 -8.34
N VAL A 168 -1.88 32.89 -8.03
CA VAL A 168 -2.06 33.35 -6.64
C VAL A 168 -2.83 32.33 -5.82
N SER A 169 -3.87 31.73 -6.41
CA SER A 169 -4.70 30.73 -5.75
C SER A 169 -3.96 29.43 -5.50
N ASP A 170 -3.08 29.02 -6.42
CA ASP A 170 -2.19 27.87 -6.19
C ASP A 170 -1.24 28.17 -5.02
N ALA A 171 -0.60 29.34 -4.99
CA ALA A 171 0.31 29.72 -3.92
C ALA A 171 -0.33 29.68 -2.53
N ASP A 172 -1.53 30.24 -2.37
CA ASP A 172 -2.30 30.18 -1.12
C ASP A 172 -2.62 28.73 -0.70
N LYS A 173 -3.02 27.89 -1.66
CA LYS A 173 -3.34 26.47 -1.39
C LYS A 173 -2.10 25.64 -1.07
N LEU A 174 -0.95 25.96 -1.67
CA LEU A 174 0.31 25.27 -1.47
C LEU A 174 0.87 25.51 -0.05
N GLU A 175 0.63 26.69 0.50
CA GLU A 175 0.98 27.05 1.87
C GLU A 175 0.14 26.27 2.90
N ALA A 176 -1.13 25.98 2.56
CA ALA A 176 -2.04 25.21 3.39
C ALA A 176 -1.75 23.69 3.44
N ILE A 177 -0.89 23.16 2.57
CA ILE A 177 -0.54 21.73 2.52
C ILE A 177 0.89 21.50 3.03
N GLY A 178 1.12 20.35 3.67
CA GLY A 178 2.42 20.01 4.25
C GLY A 178 2.40 20.02 5.78
N ALA A 179 3.59 20.02 6.39
CA ALA A 179 3.80 19.93 7.83
C ALA A 179 3.27 21.19 8.53
N VAL A 180 3.50 22.36 7.92
CA VAL A 180 2.96 23.65 8.42
C VAL A 180 1.43 23.63 8.44
N GLY A 181 0.80 23.12 7.38
CA GLY A 181 -0.65 22.95 7.29
C GLY A 181 -1.21 22.01 8.36
N LEU A 182 -0.55 20.87 8.59
CA LEU A 182 -0.90 19.92 9.66
C LEU A 182 -0.78 20.56 11.05
N ARG A 183 0.31 21.27 11.31
CA ARG A 183 0.55 21.99 12.57
C ARG A 183 -0.54 23.02 12.85
N ARG A 184 -0.89 23.84 11.85
CA ARG A 184 -2.00 24.81 11.97
C ARG A 184 -3.34 24.13 12.28
N CYS A 185 -3.60 22.96 11.71
CA CYS A 185 -4.81 22.19 12.02
C CYS A 185 -4.83 21.71 13.47
N LEU A 186 -3.69 21.23 14.00
CA LEU A 186 -3.56 20.82 15.39
C LEU A 186 -3.77 22.01 16.34
N ASP A 187 -3.13 23.13 16.07
CA ASP A 187 -3.19 24.34 16.91
C ASP A 187 -4.61 24.92 16.95
N PHE A 188 -5.27 25.04 15.79
CA PHE A 188 -6.64 25.52 15.70
C PHE A 188 -7.64 24.68 16.52
N ARG A 189 -7.51 23.35 16.45
CA ARG A 189 -8.39 22.44 17.21
C ARG A 189 -8.14 22.53 18.71
N ARG A 190 -6.88 22.74 19.11
CA ARG A 190 -6.51 22.98 20.51
C ARG A 190 -7.15 24.27 21.05
N GLU A 191 -7.09 25.35 20.29
CA GLU A 191 -7.67 26.65 20.67
C GLU A 191 -9.20 26.58 20.76
N GLN A 192 -9.86 26.01 19.75
CA GLN A 192 -11.32 25.82 19.75
C GLN A 192 -11.81 25.01 20.96
N ALA A 193 -11.02 24.04 21.43
CA ALA A 193 -11.38 23.28 22.62
C ALA A 193 -11.24 24.07 23.92
N ARG A 194 -10.24 24.94 24.02
CA ARG A 194 -10.06 25.86 25.16
C ARG A 194 -11.24 26.83 25.26
N GLU A 195 -11.65 27.42 24.13
CA GLU A 195 -12.79 28.35 24.06
C GLU A 195 -14.12 27.70 24.47
N ARG A 196 -14.27 26.39 24.21
CA ARG A 196 -15.46 25.60 24.58
C ARG A 196 -15.45 25.12 26.04
N GLY A 197 -14.47 25.53 26.84
CA GLY A 197 -14.37 25.17 28.26
C GLY A 197 -14.13 23.68 28.51
N ALA A 198 -13.49 22.97 27.57
CA ALA A 198 -13.18 21.56 27.75
C ALA A 198 -12.27 21.36 28.98
N ALA A 199 -12.65 20.43 29.86
CA ALA A 199 -11.87 20.12 31.06
C ALA A 199 -10.45 19.62 30.70
N GLU A 200 -9.49 19.90 31.57
CA GLU A 200 -8.09 19.46 31.41
C GLU A 200 -8.05 17.93 31.26
N GLY A 201 -7.56 17.43 30.11
CA GLY A 201 -7.54 16.00 29.77
C GLY A 201 -8.62 15.50 28.79
N THR A 202 -9.51 16.38 28.30
CA THR A 202 -10.58 15.98 27.34
C THR A 202 -10.09 15.85 25.88
N LEU A 203 -9.03 16.59 25.48
CA LEU A 203 -8.37 16.38 24.18
C LEU A 203 -7.23 15.39 24.34
N THR A 204 -7.48 14.15 23.95
CA THR A 204 -6.42 13.17 23.77
C THR A 204 -5.78 13.34 22.39
N ALA A 205 -4.55 12.84 22.22
CA ALA A 205 -3.86 12.88 20.94
C ALA A 205 -4.65 12.15 19.84
N GLU A 206 -5.38 11.10 20.20
CA GLU A 206 -6.21 10.33 19.28
C GLU A 206 -7.40 11.15 18.75
N VAL A 207 -8.12 11.86 19.61
CA VAL A 207 -9.25 12.73 19.18
C VAL A 207 -8.77 13.84 18.25
N LEU A 208 -7.60 14.41 18.55
CA LEU A 208 -7.02 15.47 17.75
C LEU A 208 -6.52 14.94 16.39
N ALA A 209 -5.77 13.84 16.39
CA ALA A 209 -5.30 13.20 15.17
C ALA A 209 -6.46 12.81 14.25
N ARG A 210 -7.58 12.31 14.82
CA ARG A 210 -8.81 12.06 14.08
C ARG A 210 -9.37 13.31 13.41
N ASP A 211 -9.58 14.38 14.18
CA ASP A 211 -10.18 15.61 13.67
C ASP A 211 -9.32 16.28 12.59
N VAL A 212 -7.98 16.16 12.70
CA VAL A 212 -7.04 16.59 11.66
C VAL A 212 -7.06 15.64 10.45
N ALA A 213 -7.18 14.33 10.65
CA ALA A 213 -7.30 13.36 9.57
C ALA A 213 -8.57 13.58 8.72
N VAL A 214 -9.72 13.83 9.35
CA VAL A 214 -10.96 14.23 8.65
C VAL A 214 -10.74 15.52 7.86
N HIS A 215 -10.07 16.51 8.45
CA HIS A 215 -9.77 17.76 7.75
C HIS A 215 -8.82 17.56 6.55
N CYS A 216 -7.89 16.61 6.65
CA CYS A 216 -7.03 16.21 5.54
C CYS A 216 -7.86 15.69 4.36
N ASP A 217 -8.85 14.83 4.61
CA ASP A 217 -9.70 14.25 3.57
C ASP A 217 -10.66 15.28 2.96
N GLU A 218 -11.31 16.08 3.80
CA GLU A 218 -12.33 17.04 3.38
C GLU A 218 -11.76 18.27 2.65
N LYS A 219 -10.50 18.61 2.92
CA LYS A 219 -9.84 19.82 2.41
C LYS A 219 -8.46 19.55 1.84
N LEU A 220 -7.47 19.21 2.67
CA LEU A 220 -6.05 19.32 2.29
C LEU A 220 -5.68 18.42 1.09
N LEU A 221 -6.12 17.16 1.09
CA LEU A 221 -5.88 16.23 -0.02
C LEU A 221 -6.68 16.57 -1.28
N ARG A 222 -7.80 17.29 -1.15
CA ARG A 222 -8.59 17.73 -2.30
C ARG A 222 -7.93 18.89 -3.01
N LEU A 223 -7.17 19.74 -2.31
CA LEU A 223 -6.50 20.90 -2.90
C LEU A 223 -5.66 20.50 -4.11
N THR A 224 -4.73 19.57 -3.94
CA THR A 224 -3.86 19.08 -5.02
C THR A 224 -4.62 18.30 -6.09
N ALA A 225 -5.69 17.58 -5.71
CA ALA A 225 -6.43 16.72 -6.64
C ALA A 225 -7.34 17.48 -7.61
N GLY A 226 -7.78 18.70 -7.28
CA GLY A 226 -8.73 19.41 -8.14
C GLY A 226 -8.74 20.94 -8.06
N TYR A 227 -7.97 21.57 -7.17
CA TYR A 227 -8.00 23.02 -6.96
C TYR A 227 -6.65 23.72 -7.21
N VAL A 228 -5.56 22.97 -7.34
CA VAL A 228 -4.27 23.47 -7.84
C VAL A 228 -4.28 23.39 -9.38
N ARG A 229 -4.25 24.55 -10.04
CA ARG A 229 -4.62 24.73 -11.44
C ARG A 229 -3.43 24.74 -12.40
N THR A 230 -2.30 25.28 -11.97
CA THR A 230 -1.10 25.41 -12.81
C THR A 230 -0.24 24.14 -12.76
N ASP A 231 0.48 23.85 -13.85
CA ASP A 231 1.43 22.71 -13.86
C ASP A 231 2.58 22.91 -12.86
N ALA A 232 3.08 24.14 -12.76
CA ALA A 232 4.10 24.51 -11.78
C ALA A 232 3.59 24.31 -10.34
N GLY A 233 2.38 24.77 -10.02
CA GLY A 233 1.73 24.56 -8.74
C GLY A 233 1.55 23.07 -8.42
N ARG A 234 1.06 22.26 -9.37
CA ARG A 234 0.93 20.80 -9.20
C ARG A 234 2.27 20.13 -8.91
N SER A 235 3.33 20.51 -9.64
CA SER A 235 4.67 19.96 -9.44
C SER A 235 5.22 20.29 -8.05
N LEU A 236 5.02 21.53 -7.58
CA LEU A 236 5.48 21.99 -6.27
C LEU A 236 4.64 21.40 -5.11
N ALA A 237 3.35 21.11 -5.35
CA ALA A 237 2.47 20.49 -4.36
C ALA A 237 2.73 18.98 -4.18
N ALA A 238 3.26 18.29 -5.19
CA ALA A 238 3.37 16.83 -5.20
C ALA A 238 4.13 16.21 -4.01
N PRO A 239 5.29 16.75 -3.57
CA PRO A 239 6.00 16.21 -2.40
C PRO A 239 5.18 16.33 -1.11
N ARG A 240 4.57 17.49 -0.87
CA ARG A 240 3.71 17.76 0.29
C ARG A 240 2.45 16.91 0.29
N HIS A 241 1.85 16.74 -0.89
CA HIS A 241 0.68 15.88 -1.06
C HIS A 241 0.98 14.42 -0.74
N ARG A 242 2.16 13.93 -1.14
CA ARG A 242 2.61 12.58 -0.78
C ARG A 242 2.77 12.44 0.74
N MET A 243 3.45 13.40 1.37
CA MET A 243 3.62 13.43 2.82
C MET A 243 2.27 13.45 3.56
N LEU A 244 1.33 14.29 3.13
CA LEU A 244 -0.03 14.32 3.71
C LEU A 244 -0.74 12.97 3.58
N ARG A 245 -0.57 12.25 2.46
CA ARG A 245 -1.14 10.90 2.28
C ARG A 245 -0.50 9.88 3.21
N GLU A 246 0.82 9.90 3.34
CA GLU A 246 1.55 8.99 4.22
C GLU A 246 1.19 9.25 5.70
N TRP A 247 1.16 10.52 6.10
CA TRP A 247 0.68 10.93 7.42
C TRP A 247 -0.77 10.49 7.65
N ARG A 248 -1.69 10.80 6.73
CA ARG A 248 -3.11 10.42 6.82
C ARG A 248 -3.33 8.91 6.93
N ALA A 249 -2.52 8.11 6.22
CA ALA A 249 -2.59 6.64 6.24
C ALA A 249 -2.25 6.05 7.62
N ARG A 250 -1.35 6.69 8.38
CA ARG A 250 -1.02 6.27 9.76
C ARG A 250 -2.19 6.41 10.72
N PHE A 251 -3.13 7.29 10.41
CA PHE A 251 -4.32 7.56 11.21
C PHE A 251 -5.61 7.00 10.58
N ALA A 252 -5.50 6.05 9.65
CA ALA A 252 -6.65 5.38 9.02
C ALA A 252 -7.57 4.69 10.05
N ASP A 253 -7.03 4.33 11.22
CA ASP A 253 -7.75 3.64 12.30
C ASP A 253 -8.32 4.57 13.39
N VAL A 254 -8.09 5.88 13.30
CA VAL A 254 -8.26 6.81 14.44
C VAL A 254 -9.66 7.45 14.49
N ASP A 255 -10.51 7.13 13.51
CA ASP A 255 -11.94 7.49 13.53
C ASP A 255 -12.75 6.70 14.56
N GLY A 256 -12.21 5.62 15.14
CA GLY A 256 -13.00 4.63 15.90
C GLY A 256 -14.02 3.88 15.03
N ALA A 257 -14.27 4.35 13.81
CA ALA A 257 -14.89 3.61 12.74
C ALA A 257 -13.85 2.67 12.13
N PRO A 258 -14.14 1.37 11.99
CA PRO A 258 -13.24 0.45 11.29
C PRO A 258 -13.01 0.92 9.84
N PRO A 259 -11.86 0.63 9.21
CA PRO A 259 -11.64 0.99 7.81
C PRO A 259 -12.63 0.27 6.89
N LEU A 260 -13.00 0.95 5.80
CA LEU A 260 -13.84 0.36 4.75
C LEU A 260 -13.10 -0.82 4.09
N VAL A 261 -13.72 -1.98 4.11
CA VAL A 261 -13.27 -3.18 3.39
C VAL A 261 -14.13 -3.33 2.13
N SER A 262 -13.49 -3.45 0.97
CA SER A 262 -14.16 -3.84 -0.27
C SER A 262 -13.97 -5.33 -0.50
N VAL A 263 -15.08 -6.08 -0.53
CA VAL A 263 -15.11 -7.45 -1.02
C VAL A 263 -15.06 -7.40 -2.55
N VAL A 264 -14.03 -8.01 -3.13
CA VAL A 264 -13.74 -8.00 -4.58
C VAL A 264 -14.18 -9.34 -5.14
N MET A 265 -15.18 -9.34 -6.02
CA MET A 265 -15.77 -10.54 -6.59
C MET A 265 -15.83 -10.47 -8.12
N THR A 266 -15.47 -11.57 -8.78
CA THR A 266 -15.77 -11.78 -10.20
C THR A 266 -16.77 -12.92 -10.33
N VAL A 267 -17.77 -12.73 -11.18
CA VAL A 267 -18.85 -13.69 -11.41
C VAL A 267 -18.80 -14.17 -12.86
N ARG A 268 -18.85 -15.50 -13.03
CA ARG A 268 -18.98 -16.13 -14.35
C ARG A 268 -19.64 -17.50 -14.18
N ASN A 269 -20.88 -17.62 -14.63
CA ASN A 269 -21.63 -18.87 -14.68
C ASN A 269 -21.64 -19.66 -13.34
N CYS A 270 -21.97 -18.98 -12.25
CA CYS A 270 -22.02 -19.55 -10.91
C CYS A 270 -23.41 -19.49 -10.28
N GLU A 271 -24.48 -19.47 -11.10
CA GLU A 271 -25.88 -19.36 -10.67
C GLU A 271 -26.25 -20.27 -9.49
N PRO A 272 -25.87 -21.57 -9.45
CA PRO A 272 -26.27 -22.46 -8.37
C PRO A 272 -25.67 -22.11 -7.00
N TRP A 273 -24.60 -21.31 -6.98
CA TRP A 273 -23.75 -21.09 -5.80
C TRP A 273 -23.74 -19.64 -5.34
N LEU A 274 -24.00 -18.72 -6.27
CA LEU A 274 -23.84 -17.29 -6.05
C LEU A 274 -24.71 -16.74 -4.93
N ALA A 275 -25.94 -17.25 -4.75
CA ALA A 275 -26.81 -16.84 -3.66
C ALA A 275 -26.16 -17.08 -2.28
N ALA A 276 -25.54 -18.25 -2.08
CA ALA A 276 -24.85 -18.57 -0.83
C ALA A 276 -23.58 -17.70 -0.64
N ALA A 277 -22.86 -17.41 -1.72
CA ALA A 277 -21.70 -16.51 -1.68
C ALA A 277 -22.10 -15.08 -1.27
N LEU A 278 -23.15 -14.52 -1.88
CA LEU A 278 -23.67 -13.19 -1.56
C LEU A 278 -24.24 -13.12 -0.13
N GLU A 279 -24.95 -14.16 0.33
CA GLU A 279 -25.41 -14.26 1.71
C GLU A 279 -24.25 -14.25 2.71
N SER A 280 -23.13 -14.91 2.37
CA SER A 280 -21.92 -14.91 3.20
C SER A 280 -21.26 -13.54 3.32
N VAL A 281 -21.39 -12.69 2.29
CA VAL A 281 -20.96 -11.28 2.31
C VAL A 281 -21.90 -10.47 3.20
N ARG A 282 -23.22 -10.66 3.05
CA ARG A 282 -24.23 -10.01 3.89
C ARG A 282 -23.98 -10.27 5.37
N ALA A 283 -23.67 -11.52 5.71
CA ALA A 283 -23.44 -12.01 7.06
C ALA A 283 -22.10 -11.59 7.69
N GLN A 284 -21.23 -10.86 6.98
CA GLN A 284 -19.97 -10.40 7.58
C GLN A 284 -20.24 -9.53 8.81
N SER A 285 -19.45 -9.73 9.86
CA SER A 285 -19.52 -8.99 11.13
C SER A 285 -18.68 -7.70 11.13
N HIS A 286 -17.90 -7.47 10.07
CA HIS A 286 -17.17 -6.21 9.86
C HIS A 286 -18.08 -5.19 9.17
N ARG A 287 -18.06 -3.95 9.66
CA ARG A 287 -18.62 -2.77 8.99
C ARG A 287 -17.65 -1.60 9.25
N PRO A 288 -17.52 -0.63 8.33
CA PRO A 288 -18.22 -0.51 7.05
C PRO A 288 -17.69 -1.51 6.00
N LEU A 289 -18.59 -1.93 5.10
CA LEU A 289 -18.32 -2.96 4.08
C LEU A 289 -18.92 -2.55 2.74
N GLU A 290 -18.18 -2.80 1.67
CA GLU A 290 -18.61 -2.65 0.28
C GLU A 290 -18.43 -3.97 -0.46
N LEU A 291 -19.37 -4.36 -1.30
CA LEU A 291 -19.21 -5.44 -2.26
C LEU A 291 -19.02 -4.81 -3.65
N SER A 292 -17.85 -5.05 -4.23
CA SER A 292 -17.55 -4.68 -5.60
C SER A 292 -17.47 -5.93 -6.48
N LEU A 293 -18.44 -6.06 -7.37
CA LEU A 293 -18.67 -7.25 -8.17
C LEU A 293 -18.70 -6.92 -9.65
N VAL A 294 -17.98 -7.72 -10.43
CA VAL A 294 -18.04 -7.68 -11.90
C VAL A 294 -18.47 -9.03 -12.44
N ASP A 295 -19.61 -9.05 -13.12
CA ASP A 295 -20.03 -10.17 -13.95
C ASP A 295 -19.27 -10.13 -15.28
N ASP A 296 -18.46 -11.16 -15.52
CA ASP A 296 -17.63 -11.31 -16.71
C ASP A 296 -18.42 -11.93 -17.86
N GLY A 297 -19.66 -11.50 -18.07
CA GLY A 297 -20.53 -11.91 -19.16
C GLY A 297 -21.08 -13.33 -18.99
N SER A 298 -21.72 -13.59 -17.86
CA SER A 298 -22.38 -14.87 -17.61
C SER A 298 -23.46 -15.16 -18.66
N THR A 299 -23.65 -16.45 -18.95
CA THR A 299 -24.63 -16.98 -19.90
C THR A 299 -25.77 -17.74 -19.22
N ASP A 300 -25.68 -17.91 -17.90
CA ASP A 300 -26.72 -18.48 -17.04
C ASP A 300 -27.46 -17.37 -16.26
N GLY A 301 -28.23 -17.74 -15.23
CA GLY A 301 -28.97 -16.82 -14.38
C GLY A 301 -28.14 -16.00 -13.37
N SER A 302 -26.79 -16.06 -13.43
CA SER A 302 -25.93 -15.42 -12.42
C SER A 302 -26.19 -13.92 -12.26
N TRP A 303 -26.36 -13.18 -13.36
CA TRP A 303 -26.62 -11.74 -13.29
C TRP A 303 -27.97 -11.42 -12.62
N GLN A 304 -28.99 -12.23 -12.90
CA GLN A 304 -30.30 -12.11 -12.26
C GLN A 304 -30.18 -12.36 -10.75
N VAL A 305 -29.40 -13.37 -10.33
CA VAL A 305 -29.09 -13.62 -8.92
C VAL A 305 -28.42 -12.41 -8.28
N VAL A 306 -27.42 -11.79 -8.92
CA VAL A 306 -26.78 -10.56 -8.42
C VAL A 306 -27.83 -9.47 -8.20
N THR A 307 -28.60 -9.13 -9.25
CA THR A 307 -29.57 -8.03 -9.19
C THR A 307 -30.65 -8.25 -8.13
N ALA A 308 -31.09 -9.49 -7.92
CA ALA A 308 -32.09 -9.83 -6.90
C ALA A 308 -31.58 -9.64 -5.46
N HIS A 309 -30.28 -9.84 -5.21
CA HIS A 309 -29.70 -9.75 -3.86
C HIS A 309 -29.21 -8.34 -3.49
N VAL A 310 -29.07 -7.42 -4.46
CA VAL A 310 -28.61 -6.03 -4.18
C VAL A 310 -29.45 -5.36 -3.07
N PRO A 311 -30.80 -5.37 -3.11
CA PRO A 311 -31.59 -4.69 -2.09
C PRO A 311 -31.37 -5.28 -0.68
N GLU A 312 -31.19 -6.61 -0.58
CA GLU A 312 -30.95 -7.28 0.71
C GLU A 312 -29.56 -6.97 1.29
N LEU A 313 -28.56 -6.85 0.43
CA LEU A 313 -27.21 -6.45 0.82
C LEU A 313 -27.18 -4.99 1.30
N GLU A 314 -27.81 -4.09 0.55
CA GLU A 314 -27.90 -2.67 0.90
C GLU A 314 -28.69 -2.46 2.21
N ALA A 315 -29.79 -3.19 2.39
CA ALA A 315 -30.55 -3.19 3.64
C ALA A 315 -29.72 -3.69 4.85
N ALA A 316 -28.75 -4.58 4.62
CA ALA A 316 -27.80 -5.04 5.63
C ALA A 316 -26.58 -4.11 5.81
N GLY A 317 -26.61 -2.92 5.21
CA GLY A 317 -25.55 -1.91 5.30
C GLY A 317 -24.29 -2.25 4.50
N VAL A 318 -24.41 -3.06 3.44
CA VAL A 318 -23.33 -3.33 2.49
C VAL A 318 -23.55 -2.50 1.24
N ARG A 319 -22.65 -1.57 0.94
CA ARG A 319 -22.71 -0.82 -0.33
C ARG A 319 -22.39 -1.76 -1.48
N VAL A 320 -23.22 -1.80 -2.53
CA VAL A 320 -22.99 -2.68 -3.68
C VAL A 320 -22.59 -1.87 -4.91
N LEU A 321 -21.49 -2.28 -5.55
CA LEU A 321 -21.03 -1.81 -6.85
C LEU A 321 -21.05 -2.99 -7.80
N ALA A 322 -22.10 -3.14 -8.60
CA ALA A 322 -22.26 -4.24 -9.54
C ALA A 322 -22.14 -3.74 -10.98
N ALA A 323 -21.29 -4.38 -11.77
CA ALA A 323 -21.15 -4.13 -13.20
C ALA A 323 -21.14 -5.45 -13.98
N THR A 324 -21.50 -5.40 -15.26
CA THR A 324 -21.38 -6.53 -16.18
C THR A 324 -20.58 -6.10 -17.41
N THR A 325 -19.78 -7.00 -17.96
CA THR A 325 -19.11 -6.79 -19.26
C THR A 325 -20.04 -7.00 -20.45
N GLY A 326 -21.29 -7.40 -20.21
CA GLY A 326 -22.23 -7.84 -21.24
C GLY A 326 -21.89 -9.24 -21.77
N ALA A 327 -22.78 -9.77 -22.63
CA ALA A 327 -22.66 -11.11 -23.22
C ALA A 327 -21.52 -11.18 -24.27
N ALA A 328 -20.28 -11.07 -23.82
CA ALA A 328 -19.12 -11.44 -24.61
C ALA A 328 -19.05 -12.97 -24.69
N ALA A 329 -19.01 -13.52 -25.91
CA ALA A 329 -19.10 -14.96 -26.20
C ALA A 329 -18.10 -15.84 -25.41
N ALA A 330 -17.05 -15.27 -24.83
CA ALA A 330 -16.09 -16.02 -24.05
C ALA A 330 -15.71 -15.40 -22.68
N GLY A 331 -16.21 -14.24 -22.26
CA GLY A 331 -15.70 -13.57 -21.03
C GLY A 331 -14.28 -13.05 -21.19
N ARG A 332 -13.64 -12.53 -20.15
CA ARG A 332 -12.28 -11.98 -20.18
C ARG A 332 -11.38 -12.56 -19.08
N GLY A 333 -11.92 -13.36 -18.18
CA GLY A 333 -11.19 -14.07 -17.13
C GLY A 333 -11.24 -13.35 -15.78
N ILE A 334 -10.86 -14.08 -14.74
CA ILE A 334 -10.96 -13.63 -13.35
C ILE A 334 -10.06 -12.42 -13.07
N GLY A 335 -8.83 -12.39 -13.59
CA GLY A 335 -7.93 -11.23 -13.46
C GLY A 335 -8.54 -9.93 -14.02
N TYR A 336 -9.20 -10.00 -15.18
CA TYR A 336 -9.90 -8.86 -15.76
C TYR A 336 -11.05 -8.38 -14.85
N GLY A 337 -11.91 -9.31 -14.40
CA GLY A 337 -13.03 -8.99 -13.52
C GLY A 337 -12.58 -8.37 -12.20
N GLN A 338 -11.55 -8.95 -11.56
CA GLN A 338 -11.03 -8.48 -10.28
C GLN A 338 -10.36 -7.11 -10.41
N ASN A 339 -9.59 -6.85 -11.47
CA ASN A 339 -9.04 -5.51 -11.70
C ASN A 339 -10.13 -4.44 -11.81
N ARG A 340 -11.21 -4.72 -12.55
CA ARG A 340 -12.33 -3.78 -12.68
C ARG A 340 -13.07 -3.61 -11.36
N ALA A 341 -13.29 -4.69 -10.61
CA ALA A 341 -13.89 -4.65 -9.29
C ALA A 341 -13.04 -3.84 -8.29
N VAL A 342 -11.72 -3.99 -8.29
CA VAL A 342 -10.82 -3.14 -7.47
C VAL A 342 -10.90 -1.69 -7.92
N ALA A 343 -10.87 -1.41 -9.23
CA ALA A 343 -10.85 -0.05 -9.78
C ALA A 343 -12.12 0.76 -9.46
N GLN A 344 -13.30 0.13 -9.44
CA GLN A 344 -14.54 0.83 -9.08
C GLN A 344 -14.75 0.95 -7.55
N SER A 345 -14.07 0.11 -6.76
CA SER A 345 -14.23 0.06 -5.30
C SER A 345 -13.50 1.17 -4.55
N SER A 346 -13.95 1.49 -3.34
CA SER A 346 -13.42 2.60 -2.51
C SER A 346 -12.75 2.17 -1.21
N GLY A 347 -12.78 0.88 -0.87
CA GLY A 347 -12.26 0.36 0.41
C GLY A 347 -10.75 0.50 0.55
N VAL A 348 -10.29 0.81 1.77
CA VAL A 348 -8.87 0.90 2.13
C VAL A 348 -8.23 -0.49 2.11
N TYR A 349 -9.00 -1.51 2.50
CA TYR A 349 -8.60 -2.92 2.43
C TYR A 349 -9.43 -3.67 1.40
N LEU A 350 -8.80 -4.64 0.74
CA LEU A 350 -9.39 -5.51 -0.26
C LEU A 350 -9.52 -6.93 0.33
N CYS A 351 -10.69 -7.54 0.17
CA CYS A 351 -10.97 -8.92 0.56
C CYS A 351 -11.46 -9.70 -0.67
N PHE A 352 -10.71 -10.67 -1.17
CA PHE A 352 -11.07 -11.37 -2.40
C PHE A 352 -12.04 -12.52 -2.11
N LEU A 353 -12.99 -12.77 -3.01
CA LEU A 353 -13.97 -13.85 -2.90
C LEU A 353 -14.43 -14.30 -4.29
N ASP A 354 -14.42 -15.61 -4.53
CA ASP A 354 -14.98 -16.19 -5.75
C ASP A 354 -16.48 -16.43 -5.59
N GLY A 355 -17.22 -16.35 -6.71
CA GLY A 355 -18.68 -16.40 -6.74
C GLY A 355 -19.31 -17.74 -6.35
N ASP A 356 -18.49 -18.79 -6.18
CA ASP A 356 -18.90 -20.14 -5.78
C ASP A 356 -18.41 -20.56 -4.39
N ASP A 357 -17.72 -19.67 -3.68
CA ASP A 357 -17.19 -19.87 -2.33
C ASP A 357 -17.99 -19.11 -1.25
N VAL A 358 -17.82 -19.51 0.01
CA VAL A 358 -18.57 -18.94 1.15
C VAL A 358 -17.61 -18.44 2.22
N CYS A 359 -17.75 -17.16 2.61
CA CYS A 359 -16.99 -16.59 3.72
C CYS A 359 -17.59 -16.98 5.09
N HIS A 360 -16.74 -17.27 6.06
CA HIS A 360 -17.17 -17.24 7.46
C HIS A 360 -17.57 -15.80 7.84
N PRO A 361 -18.62 -15.57 8.66
CA PRO A 361 -19.05 -14.24 9.13
C PRO A 361 -17.98 -13.34 9.79
N ARG A 362 -16.80 -13.88 10.13
CA ARG A 362 -15.73 -13.15 10.82
C ARG A 362 -14.53 -12.88 9.92
N ARG A 363 -14.56 -13.35 8.66
CA ARG A 363 -13.39 -13.36 7.77
C ARG A 363 -12.75 -11.98 7.62
N ALA A 364 -13.52 -10.99 7.15
CA ALA A 364 -13.01 -9.64 6.94
C ALA A 364 -12.44 -9.03 8.22
N ARG A 365 -13.12 -9.25 9.36
CA ARG A 365 -12.71 -8.71 10.67
C ARG A 365 -11.40 -9.30 11.16
N GLU A 366 -11.25 -10.63 11.13
CA GLU A 366 -10.04 -11.28 11.66
C GLU A 366 -8.83 -11.06 10.73
N GLN A 367 -9.03 -11.04 9.42
CA GLN A 367 -7.96 -10.70 8.47
C GLN A 367 -7.54 -9.23 8.59
N LEU A 368 -8.49 -8.29 8.77
CA LEU A 368 -8.18 -6.90 9.07
C LEU A 368 -7.36 -6.77 10.35
N ARG A 369 -7.80 -7.40 11.45
CA ARG A 369 -7.05 -7.40 12.71
C ARG A 369 -5.63 -7.93 12.54
N ARG A 370 -5.42 -8.94 11.69
CA ARG A 370 -4.09 -9.49 11.41
C ARG A 370 -3.23 -8.50 10.62
N ALA A 371 -3.81 -7.74 9.71
CA ALA A 371 -3.14 -6.69 8.95
C ALA A 371 -2.74 -5.50 9.84
N LEU A 372 -3.66 -4.97 10.64
CA LEU A 372 -3.38 -3.82 11.53
C LEU A 372 -2.29 -4.12 12.57
N ARG A 373 -2.20 -5.35 13.07
CA ARG A 373 -1.11 -5.77 13.98
C ARG A 373 0.27 -5.73 13.31
N HIS A 374 0.33 -5.94 12.00
CA HIS A 374 1.58 -5.87 11.25
C HIS A 374 1.99 -4.41 11.03
N ASP A 375 1.03 -3.55 10.69
CA ASP A 375 1.27 -2.13 10.39
C ASP A 375 1.66 -1.33 11.66
N GLY A 376 1.13 -1.71 12.83
CA GLY A 376 1.48 -1.12 14.14
C GLY A 376 2.77 -1.67 14.79
N GLY A 377 3.51 -2.56 14.12
CA GLY A 377 4.61 -3.36 14.69
C GLY A 377 6.02 -2.74 14.64
N CYS A 378 6.17 -1.42 14.44
CA CYS A 378 7.48 -0.79 14.53
C CYS A 378 7.85 -0.48 15.99
N GLY A 379 8.56 -1.41 16.65
CA GLY A 379 9.35 -1.13 17.85
C GLY A 379 8.89 -1.77 19.16
N THR A 380 9.22 -3.05 19.37
CA THR A 380 9.82 -3.50 20.64
C THR A 380 10.80 -4.64 20.35
N ARG A 381 12.10 -4.32 20.33
CA ARG A 381 13.13 -5.32 20.56
C ARG A 381 13.37 -5.39 22.06
N GLY A 382 13.30 -6.60 22.59
CA GLY A 382 13.96 -7.00 23.83
C GLY A 382 13.16 -6.75 25.10
N GLU A 383 12.66 -7.83 25.68
CA GLU A 383 13.15 -8.27 26.99
C GLU A 383 12.98 -9.79 27.08
N GLY A 384 14.11 -10.49 27.04
CA GLY A 384 14.19 -11.81 27.64
C GLY A 384 14.12 -11.64 29.14
N GLY A 385 13.17 -12.31 29.77
CA GLY A 385 13.11 -12.50 31.21
C GLY A 385 12.94 -13.99 31.48
N ALA A 386 14.06 -14.66 31.76
CA ALA A 386 14.06 -15.91 32.48
C ALA A 386 13.71 -15.61 33.96
N ASP A 387 12.87 -16.46 34.55
CA ASP A 387 12.79 -16.88 35.96
C ASP A 387 11.53 -17.80 36.00
N GLY A 388 11.54 -19.06 36.42
CA GLY A 388 12.37 -19.75 37.39
C GLY A 388 11.48 -20.14 38.57
N GLU A 389 10.89 -21.35 38.55
CA GLU A 389 10.42 -22.15 39.72
C GLU A 389 9.75 -23.43 39.20
N SER A 390 10.46 -24.56 39.21
CA SER A 390 10.55 -25.56 40.28
C SER A 390 9.37 -26.54 40.32
N GLY A 391 9.64 -27.79 39.94
CA GLY A 391 8.77 -28.95 40.13
C GLY A 391 9.58 -30.22 39.86
N GLY A 392 10.21 -30.74 40.91
CA GLY A 392 11.17 -31.84 40.85
C GLY A 392 10.59 -33.23 40.60
N GLY A 393 11.52 -34.14 40.31
CA GLY A 393 11.34 -35.58 40.12
C GLY A 393 12.32 -36.01 39.02
N GLY A 394 13.50 -36.58 39.28
CA GLY A 394 13.87 -37.53 40.32
C GLY A 394 13.95 -38.91 39.68
N GLY A 395 15.18 -39.37 39.39
CA GLY A 395 15.48 -40.79 39.19
C GLY A 395 16.35 -41.15 37.98
N GLY A 396 17.52 -41.71 38.27
CA GLY A 396 18.03 -42.86 37.51
C GLY A 396 19.34 -42.67 36.75
N GLU A 397 20.43 -43.08 37.41
CA GLU A 397 21.78 -43.25 36.89
C GLU A 397 21.87 -44.27 35.75
N GLY A 398 22.94 -44.16 34.94
CA GLY A 398 23.33 -45.15 33.94
C GLY A 398 24.60 -44.74 33.21
N GLU A 399 25.74 -44.86 33.87
CA GLU A 399 27.07 -44.82 33.24
C GLU A 399 27.25 -45.97 32.23
N GLY A 400 27.89 -45.65 31.10
CA GLY A 400 28.30 -46.63 30.11
C GLY A 400 29.25 -45.99 29.10
N GLY A 401 30.53 -46.03 29.40
CA GLY A 401 31.61 -45.55 28.53
C GLY A 401 31.76 -46.39 27.25
N GLY A 402 32.18 -45.71 26.18
CA GLY A 402 32.55 -46.31 24.91
C GLY A 402 33.27 -45.29 24.04
N GLU A 403 34.59 -45.24 24.17
CA GLU A 403 35.50 -44.58 23.23
C GLU A 403 35.35 -45.22 21.84
N GLY A 404 35.23 -44.39 20.80
CA GLY A 404 35.17 -44.87 19.43
C GLY A 404 34.98 -43.76 18.39
N ASP A 405 36.09 -43.39 17.76
CA ASP A 405 36.19 -42.79 16.42
C ASP A 405 35.99 -41.27 16.28
N ALA A 406 37.04 -40.55 16.65
CA ALA A 406 37.31 -39.19 16.20
C ALA A 406 37.77 -39.20 14.72
N GLY A 407 36.80 -39.28 13.80
CA GLY A 407 37.05 -39.27 12.36
C GLY A 407 36.08 -38.35 11.61
N ALA A 408 36.55 -37.15 11.25
CA ALA A 408 36.00 -36.27 10.21
C ALA A 408 34.55 -35.75 10.38
N ARG A 409 34.37 -34.73 11.22
CA ARG A 409 33.35 -33.70 11.02
C ARG A 409 33.95 -32.31 11.25
N ALA A 410 34.74 -31.85 10.28
CA ALA A 410 35.07 -30.43 10.19
C ALA A 410 33.74 -29.66 10.04
N ALA A 411 33.44 -28.84 11.04
CA ALA A 411 32.30 -27.95 11.06
C ALA A 411 32.29 -27.11 9.77
N ARG A 412 31.23 -27.25 8.99
CA ARG A 412 30.99 -26.44 7.80
C ARG A 412 30.49 -25.08 8.28
N ASP A 413 31.41 -24.19 8.61
CA ASP A 413 31.12 -22.78 8.86
C ASP A 413 30.83 -22.07 7.54
N VAL A 414 29.61 -22.26 7.04
CA VAL A 414 29.02 -21.41 5.99
C VAL A 414 28.16 -20.36 6.70
N PRO A 415 28.32 -19.06 6.42
CA PRO A 415 27.47 -18.02 7.00
C PRO A 415 25.99 -18.31 6.74
N ARG A 416 25.21 -18.36 7.81
CA ARG A 416 23.78 -18.70 7.79
C ARG A 416 22.97 -17.44 7.54
N VAL A 417 22.16 -17.42 6.49
CA VAL A 417 21.20 -16.35 6.21
C VAL A 417 19.88 -17.02 5.87
N ALA A 418 18.86 -16.77 6.69
CA ALA A 418 17.50 -17.21 6.43
C ALA A 418 16.90 -16.36 5.29
N LEU A 419 16.02 -16.94 4.48
CA LEU A 419 14.98 -16.19 3.76
C LEU A 419 14.01 -15.59 4.80
N ALA A 420 14.50 -14.63 5.59
CA ALA A 420 13.73 -14.00 6.65
C ALA A 420 12.65 -13.11 6.03
N ALA A 421 11.48 -13.09 6.67
CA ALA A 421 10.45 -12.11 6.38
C ALA A 421 11.06 -10.69 6.44
N PRO A 422 10.65 -9.78 5.54
CA PRO A 422 11.18 -8.42 5.52
C PRO A 422 11.00 -7.73 6.88
N ALA A 423 12.04 -7.02 7.35
CA ALA A 423 11.99 -6.27 8.60
C ALA A 423 11.35 -4.89 8.39
N GLY A 424 10.29 -4.58 9.15
CA GLY A 424 9.58 -3.29 9.10
C GLY A 424 8.16 -3.38 8.54
N ALA A 425 7.50 -2.23 8.30
CA ALA A 425 6.14 -2.12 7.76
C ALA A 425 6.06 -2.50 6.26
N ALA A 426 6.47 -3.72 5.93
CA ALA A 426 6.43 -4.26 4.57
C ALA A 426 4.97 -4.38 4.07
N PRO A 427 4.71 -4.22 2.77
CA PRO A 427 3.39 -4.49 2.20
C PRO A 427 2.97 -5.93 2.54
N LEU A 428 1.79 -6.13 3.14
CA LEU A 428 1.35 -7.43 3.65
C LEU A 428 0.21 -8.03 2.83
N LEU A 429 0.37 -9.31 2.47
CA LEU A 429 -0.70 -10.15 1.95
C LEU A 429 -1.14 -11.15 3.04
N VAL A 430 -2.40 -11.08 3.46
CA VAL A 430 -2.97 -11.90 4.53
C VAL A 430 -3.88 -12.96 3.94
N GLY A 431 -3.61 -14.23 4.23
CA GLY A 431 -4.51 -15.35 3.96
C GLY A 431 -5.37 -15.74 5.16
N CYS A 432 -6.16 -16.80 4.99
CA CYS A 432 -6.83 -17.50 6.08
C CYS A 432 -6.80 -19.01 5.83
N GLY A 433 -7.07 -19.80 6.86
CA GLY A 433 -7.37 -21.21 6.67
C GLY A 433 -8.67 -21.40 5.88
N PHE A 434 -8.87 -22.60 5.33
CA PHE A 434 -10.09 -22.95 4.60
C PHE A 434 -10.55 -24.38 4.88
N THR A 435 -11.84 -24.63 4.67
CA THR A 435 -12.40 -25.98 4.54
C THR A 435 -12.81 -26.23 3.09
N ARG A 436 -13.12 -27.48 2.76
CA ARG A 436 -13.54 -27.87 1.41
C ARG A 436 -15.00 -28.27 1.39
N GLU A 437 -15.65 -28.02 0.26
CA GLU A 437 -16.95 -28.61 -0.08
C GLU A 437 -16.83 -29.35 -1.41
N PRO A 438 -16.97 -30.69 -1.45
CA PRO A 438 -17.19 -31.59 -0.31
C PRO A 438 -15.96 -31.70 0.62
N ALA A 439 -16.19 -32.08 1.88
CA ALA A 439 -15.18 -32.04 2.95
C ALA A 439 -13.97 -32.95 2.73
N ASP A 440 -14.13 -34.02 1.95
CA ASP A 440 -13.10 -34.99 1.60
C ASP A 440 -12.29 -34.61 0.36
N ALA A 441 -12.55 -33.44 -0.25
CA ALA A 441 -11.75 -32.97 -1.37
C ALA A 441 -10.33 -32.58 -0.91
N THR A 442 -9.31 -33.20 -1.53
CA THR A 442 -7.88 -32.84 -1.36
C THR A 442 -7.37 -32.77 0.10
N PRO A 443 -7.64 -33.76 0.97
CA PRO A 443 -7.47 -33.63 2.42
C PRO A 443 -6.00 -33.39 2.83
N ARG A 444 -5.05 -34.01 2.12
CA ARG A 444 -3.61 -33.80 2.35
C ARG A 444 -3.17 -32.38 2.02
N TYR A 445 -3.73 -31.79 0.96
CA TYR A 445 -3.40 -30.43 0.54
C TYR A 445 -4.00 -29.41 1.52
N THR A 446 -5.26 -29.58 1.90
CA THR A 446 -5.93 -28.73 2.90
C THR A 446 -5.19 -28.76 4.24
N ALA A 447 -4.79 -29.94 4.72
CA ALA A 447 -4.02 -30.08 5.96
C ALA A 447 -2.64 -29.39 5.87
N TRP A 448 -1.94 -29.55 4.75
CA TRP A 448 -0.66 -28.87 4.52
C TRP A 448 -0.81 -27.35 4.49
N ALA A 449 -1.72 -26.83 3.67
CA ALA A 449 -1.92 -25.40 3.48
C ALA A 449 -2.38 -24.70 4.77
N ASN A 450 -3.29 -25.32 5.53
CA ASN A 450 -3.73 -24.81 6.84
C ASN A 450 -2.68 -25.00 7.95
N GLY A 451 -1.71 -25.89 7.78
CA GLY A 451 -0.68 -26.20 8.76
C GLY A 451 0.55 -25.28 8.73
N LEU A 452 0.74 -24.50 7.65
CA LEU A 452 1.92 -23.63 7.51
C LEU A 452 1.97 -22.54 8.60
N SER A 453 3.13 -22.32 9.22
CA SER A 453 3.40 -21.10 10.00
C SER A 453 3.67 -19.90 9.08
N ASP A 454 3.64 -18.67 9.62
CA ASP A 454 3.94 -17.46 8.84
C ASP A 454 5.34 -17.52 8.20
N ALA A 455 6.34 -18.05 8.92
CA ALA A 455 7.68 -18.28 8.37
C ALA A 455 7.65 -19.29 7.20
N GLN A 456 6.86 -20.36 7.35
CA GLN A 456 6.74 -21.38 6.32
C GLN A 456 5.98 -20.93 5.08
N LEU A 457 5.18 -19.86 5.15
CA LEU A 457 4.59 -19.24 3.96
C LEU A 457 5.68 -18.77 2.99
N HIS A 458 6.82 -18.31 3.51
CA HIS A 458 7.96 -17.88 2.71
C HIS A 458 8.81 -19.06 2.24
N THR A 459 9.14 -20.01 3.11
CA THR A 459 10.01 -21.14 2.73
C THR A 459 9.34 -22.13 1.78
N HIS A 460 8.01 -22.23 1.79
CA HIS A 460 7.24 -23.10 0.90
C HIS A 460 6.75 -22.40 -0.38
N CYS A 461 7.10 -21.14 -0.63
CA CYS A 461 6.63 -20.39 -1.81
C CYS A 461 7.07 -21.01 -3.16
N LEU A 462 8.12 -21.84 -3.14
CA LEU A 462 8.61 -22.63 -4.28
C LEU A 462 7.93 -23.99 -4.42
N ARG A 463 6.98 -24.30 -3.54
CA ARG A 463 6.20 -25.53 -3.55
C ARG A 463 4.81 -25.27 -4.10
N GLU A 464 4.14 -24.27 -3.55
CA GLU A 464 2.87 -23.76 -4.08
C GLU A 464 2.61 -22.30 -3.70
N LEU A 465 1.49 -21.73 -4.16
CA LEU A 465 0.92 -20.51 -3.63
C LEU A 465 0.54 -20.73 -2.15
N THR A 466 1.31 -20.15 -1.22
CA THR A 466 1.17 -20.42 0.23
C THR A 466 0.12 -19.56 0.90
N VAL A 467 -0.15 -18.37 0.36
CA VAL A 467 -1.33 -17.57 0.67
C VAL A 467 -2.25 -17.70 -0.52
N LEU A 468 -3.24 -18.58 -0.40
CA LEU A 468 -4.09 -19.01 -1.51
C LEU A 468 -5.08 -17.93 -1.93
N HIS A 469 -5.28 -17.76 -3.24
CA HIS A 469 -6.43 -17.05 -3.77
C HIS A 469 -7.64 -18.02 -3.80
N PRO A 470 -8.86 -17.61 -3.43
CA PRO A 470 -9.32 -16.25 -3.11
C PRO A 470 -9.20 -15.85 -1.63
N CYS A 471 -8.44 -16.57 -0.78
CA CYS A 471 -8.29 -16.22 0.65
C CYS A 471 -7.60 -14.86 0.91
N TRP A 472 -7.18 -14.13 -0.12
CA TRP A 472 -6.41 -12.90 -0.02
C TRP A 472 -7.14 -11.76 0.68
N PHE A 473 -6.42 -11.08 1.56
CA PHE A 473 -6.78 -9.83 2.19
C PHE A 473 -5.55 -8.92 2.25
N CYS A 474 -5.65 -7.67 1.82
CA CYS A 474 -4.51 -6.75 1.85
C CYS A 474 -4.95 -5.29 1.86
N HIS A 475 -4.05 -4.39 2.26
CA HIS A 475 -4.24 -2.96 2.03
C HIS A 475 -4.24 -2.68 0.51
N ARG A 476 -5.12 -1.80 0.02
CA ARG A 476 -5.27 -1.47 -1.40
C ARG A 476 -3.96 -1.16 -2.11
N SER A 477 -3.05 -0.46 -1.43
CA SER A 477 -1.73 -0.12 -1.97
C SER A 477 -0.86 -1.33 -2.32
N VAL A 478 -1.13 -2.53 -1.78
CA VAL A 478 -0.46 -3.77 -2.20
C VAL A 478 -0.83 -4.08 -3.65
N PHE A 479 -2.11 -4.00 -3.99
CA PHE A 479 -2.62 -4.28 -5.32
C PHE A 479 -2.22 -3.20 -6.34
N GLU A 480 -2.37 -1.92 -5.96
CA GLU A 480 -2.07 -0.78 -6.85
C GLU A 480 -0.59 -0.67 -7.20
N ARG A 481 0.31 -0.91 -6.22
CA ARG A 481 1.76 -0.86 -6.42
C ARG A 481 2.25 -1.86 -7.47
N LEU A 482 1.60 -3.02 -7.55
CA LEU A 482 1.96 -4.08 -8.49
C LEU A 482 1.23 -3.94 -9.84
N GLY A 483 0.38 -2.92 -10.00
CA GLY A 483 -0.38 -2.70 -11.23
C GLY A 483 -1.58 -3.63 -11.42
N GLY A 484 -2.02 -4.34 -10.37
CA GLY A 484 -3.11 -5.30 -10.41
C GLY A 484 -2.74 -6.67 -11.02
N LEU A 485 -3.76 -7.47 -11.30
CA LEU A 485 -3.59 -8.79 -11.92
C LEU A 485 -3.33 -8.66 -13.42
N ARG A 486 -2.60 -9.63 -13.96
CA ARG A 486 -2.32 -9.70 -15.39
C ARG A 486 -3.60 -10.04 -16.15
N GLU A 487 -3.92 -9.28 -17.20
CA GLU A 487 -5.16 -9.45 -17.99
C GLU A 487 -4.94 -10.18 -19.33
N ASP A 488 -3.71 -10.38 -19.77
CA ASP A 488 -3.42 -11.02 -21.05
C ASP A 488 -3.30 -12.55 -20.92
N GLY A 489 -4.13 -13.24 -21.72
CA GLY A 489 -4.06 -14.69 -21.91
C GLY A 489 -5.02 -15.46 -21.02
N ARG A 490 -6.03 -16.10 -21.63
CA ARG A 490 -6.80 -17.14 -20.94
C ARG A 490 -5.86 -18.28 -20.53
N GLY A 491 -5.97 -18.72 -19.28
CA GLY A 491 -5.15 -19.84 -18.80
C GLY A 491 -3.72 -19.46 -18.39
N PHE A 492 -3.47 -18.18 -18.13
CA PHE A 492 -2.29 -17.75 -17.38
C PHE A 492 -2.57 -17.90 -15.86
N PRO A 493 -1.57 -18.14 -14.99
CA PRO A 493 -1.76 -18.14 -13.53
C PRO A 493 -1.48 -16.75 -12.94
N GLU A 494 -2.42 -15.82 -13.10
CA GLU A 494 -2.26 -14.41 -12.69
C GLU A 494 -2.06 -14.23 -11.18
N ASP A 495 -2.66 -15.09 -10.37
CA ASP A 495 -2.54 -15.11 -8.91
C ASP A 495 -1.12 -15.48 -8.45
N LEU A 496 -0.55 -16.55 -9.01
CA LEU A 496 0.82 -16.98 -8.74
C LEU A 496 1.84 -15.94 -9.22
N HIS A 497 1.59 -15.34 -10.39
CA HIS A 497 2.43 -14.26 -10.90
C HIS A 497 2.43 -13.06 -9.94
N PHE A 498 1.25 -12.58 -9.55
CA PHE A 498 1.11 -11.47 -8.60
C PHE A 498 1.77 -11.79 -7.26
N PHE A 499 1.59 -13.00 -6.75
CA PHE A 499 2.23 -13.46 -5.51
C PHE A 499 3.76 -13.41 -5.59
N TYR A 500 4.36 -13.86 -6.69
CA TYR A 500 5.81 -13.77 -6.86
C TYR A 500 6.33 -12.35 -7.11
N GLU A 501 5.56 -11.49 -7.76
CA GLU A 501 5.89 -10.05 -7.86
C GLU A 501 5.84 -9.37 -6.48
N HIS A 502 4.84 -9.69 -5.66
CA HIS A 502 4.72 -9.22 -4.28
C HIS A 502 5.95 -9.60 -3.46
N LEU A 503 6.35 -10.88 -3.48
CA LEU A 503 7.53 -11.35 -2.76
C LEU A 503 8.82 -10.70 -3.27
N ARG A 504 9.02 -10.60 -4.59
CA ARG A 504 10.22 -9.96 -5.16
C ARG A 504 10.30 -8.46 -4.87
N SER A 505 9.15 -7.83 -4.62
CA SER A 505 9.06 -6.42 -4.22
C SER A 505 9.23 -6.21 -2.71
N GLY A 506 9.66 -7.23 -1.95
CA GLY A 506 9.85 -7.15 -0.51
C GLY A 506 8.56 -7.26 0.29
N GLY A 507 7.51 -7.86 -0.27
CA GLY A 507 6.25 -8.10 0.40
C GLY A 507 6.32 -9.18 1.49
N ALA A 508 5.56 -8.98 2.56
CA ALA A 508 5.38 -9.95 3.64
C ALA A 508 4.14 -10.83 3.41
N LEU A 509 4.14 -12.01 4.02
CA LEU A 509 3.01 -12.93 4.05
C LEU A 509 2.57 -13.18 5.50
N ALA A 510 1.27 -13.32 5.71
CA ALA A 510 0.71 -13.78 6.97
C ALA A 510 -0.55 -14.61 6.73
N ARG A 511 -0.93 -15.42 7.73
CA ARG A 511 -2.22 -16.12 7.70
C ARG A 511 -2.97 -15.97 9.02
N VAL A 512 -4.29 -15.90 8.92
CA VAL A 512 -5.19 -16.20 10.04
C VAL A 512 -5.39 -17.72 10.11
N PRO A 513 -5.01 -18.41 11.20
CA PRO A 513 -5.03 -19.87 11.25
C PRO A 513 -6.43 -20.49 11.17
N GLU A 514 -7.46 -19.76 11.58
CA GLU A 514 -8.84 -20.22 11.55
C GLU A 514 -9.34 -20.47 10.11
N PRO A 515 -10.15 -21.52 9.89
CA PRO A 515 -10.82 -21.73 8.61
C PRO A 515 -11.93 -20.70 8.41
N LEU A 516 -11.63 -19.66 7.63
CA LEU A 516 -12.53 -18.52 7.40
C LEU A 516 -13.12 -18.49 5.98
N LEU A 517 -12.77 -19.47 5.15
CA LEU A 517 -13.34 -19.69 3.82
C LEU A 517 -13.81 -21.15 3.70
N VAL A 518 -15.00 -21.36 3.17
CA VAL A 518 -15.44 -22.65 2.65
C VAL A 518 -15.19 -22.62 1.15
N TRP A 519 -14.25 -23.43 0.70
CA TRP A 519 -13.82 -23.49 -0.70
C TRP A 519 -14.52 -24.65 -1.40
N ARG A 520 -15.39 -24.33 -2.36
CA ARG A 520 -16.05 -25.36 -3.17
C ARG A 520 -15.07 -25.95 -4.18
N HIS A 521 -14.91 -27.27 -4.14
CA HIS A 521 -14.05 -28.00 -5.05
C HIS A 521 -14.88 -28.67 -6.14
N ALA A 522 -14.92 -28.04 -7.32
CA ALA A 522 -15.50 -28.64 -8.51
C ALA A 522 -14.44 -29.49 -9.24
N PRO A 523 -14.71 -30.78 -9.57
CA PRO A 523 -13.82 -31.60 -10.39
C PRO A 523 -13.55 -31.03 -11.80
N THR A 524 -14.40 -30.11 -12.25
CA THR A 524 -14.32 -29.40 -13.53
C THR A 524 -13.85 -27.95 -13.40
N GLY A 525 -13.59 -27.44 -12.18
CA GLY A 525 -13.13 -26.06 -11.95
C GLY A 525 -11.74 -25.81 -12.53
N VAL A 526 -11.29 -24.56 -12.70
CA VAL A 526 -9.98 -24.23 -13.32
C VAL A 526 -8.79 -24.83 -12.54
N THR A 527 -8.94 -25.05 -11.23
CA THR A 527 -7.95 -25.75 -10.40
C THR A 527 -7.89 -27.27 -10.68
N ALA A 528 -8.98 -27.85 -11.19
CA ALA A 528 -9.11 -29.30 -11.46
C ALA A 528 -9.06 -29.65 -12.97
N SER A 529 -9.51 -28.74 -13.82
CA SER A 529 -9.39 -28.76 -15.27
C SER A 529 -8.07 -28.11 -15.65
N ARG A 530 -7.32 -28.68 -16.60
CA ARG A 530 -5.96 -28.24 -16.96
C ARG A 530 -5.93 -26.89 -17.71
N GLY A 531 -6.65 -25.88 -17.24
CA GLY A 531 -6.82 -24.58 -17.88
C GLY A 531 -5.53 -23.75 -17.93
N VAL A 532 -4.63 -23.96 -16.98
CA VAL A 532 -3.28 -23.38 -16.97
C VAL A 532 -2.26 -24.43 -17.38
N ALA A 533 -1.39 -24.09 -18.34
CA ALA A 533 -0.31 -24.97 -18.75
C ALA A 533 0.70 -25.15 -17.60
N TRP A 534 0.96 -26.40 -17.21
CA TRP A 534 1.96 -26.77 -16.21
C TRP A 534 3.33 -26.10 -16.45
N GLN A 535 3.73 -25.99 -17.72
CA GLN A 535 4.97 -25.35 -18.15
C GLN A 535 5.04 -23.88 -17.72
N THR A 536 3.92 -23.15 -17.74
CA THR A 536 3.86 -21.73 -17.36
C THR A 536 4.08 -21.57 -15.85
N ILE A 537 3.39 -22.38 -15.03
CA ILE A 537 3.58 -22.39 -13.57
C ILE A 537 5.03 -22.73 -13.22
N TRP A 538 5.57 -23.76 -13.89
CA TRP A 538 6.96 -24.17 -13.71
C TRP A 538 7.95 -23.05 -14.03
N GLN A 539 7.75 -22.36 -15.16
CA GLN A 539 8.62 -21.24 -15.56
C GLN A 539 8.59 -20.09 -14.56
N LEU A 540 7.42 -19.67 -14.08
CA LEU A 540 7.30 -18.61 -13.07
C LEU A 540 8.02 -18.97 -11.77
N ARG A 541 7.89 -20.22 -11.33
CA ARG A 541 8.55 -20.73 -10.13
C ARG A 541 10.07 -20.79 -10.28
N VAL A 542 10.57 -21.23 -11.44
CA VAL A 542 12.01 -21.20 -11.73
C VAL A 542 12.53 -19.76 -11.79
N GLN A 543 11.81 -18.84 -12.43
CA GLN A 543 12.18 -17.42 -12.46
C GLN A 543 12.25 -16.83 -11.06
N HIS A 544 11.27 -17.13 -10.20
CA HIS A 544 11.30 -16.70 -8.80
C HIS A 544 12.46 -17.30 -8.02
N LEU A 545 12.73 -18.61 -8.18
CA LEU A 545 13.90 -19.29 -7.59
C LEU A 545 15.20 -18.56 -7.98
N GLU A 546 15.41 -18.28 -9.26
CA GLU A 546 16.63 -17.63 -9.73
C GLU A 546 16.77 -16.19 -9.22
N ALA A 547 15.69 -15.41 -9.26
CA ALA A 547 15.70 -13.99 -8.92
C ALA A 547 15.71 -13.72 -7.41
N ALA A 548 14.98 -14.50 -6.62
CA ALA A 548 14.74 -14.22 -5.20
C ALA A 548 15.55 -15.12 -4.25
N VAL A 549 15.97 -16.31 -4.70
CA VAL A 549 16.68 -17.27 -3.83
C VAL A 549 18.13 -17.42 -4.26
N LEU A 550 18.38 -17.83 -5.51
CA LEU A 550 19.75 -18.13 -5.98
C LEU A 550 20.62 -16.86 -6.14
N ALA A 551 20.01 -15.68 -6.15
CA ALA A 551 20.71 -14.41 -6.15
C ALA A 551 21.33 -14.05 -4.78
N LEU A 552 20.88 -14.67 -3.68
CA LEU A 552 21.27 -14.32 -2.32
C LEU A 552 22.23 -15.35 -1.70
N PRO A 553 23.18 -14.93 -0.83
CA PRO A 553 23.94 -15.87 -0.01
C PRO A 553 23.03 -16.68 0.94
N PRO A 554 23.35 -17.95 1.25
CA PRO A 554 24.50 -18.72 0.75
C PRO A 554 24.27 -19.36 -0.63
N TRP A 555 23.06 -19.28 -1.19
CA TRP A 555 22.65 -19.93 -2.44
C TRP A 555 23.46 -19.48 -3.66
N SER A 556 23.86 -18.20 -3.69
CA SER A 556 24.70 -17.63 -4.74
C SER A 556 26.12 -18.19 -4.78
N ALA A 557 26.59 -18.85 -3.72
CA ALA A 557 27.87 -19.57 -3.67
C ALA A 557 27.75 -21.03 -4.15
N GLY A 558 26.55 -21.47 -4.53
CA GLY A 558 26.25 -22.81 -5.00
C GLY A 558 25.35 -23.62 -4.07
N PHE A 559 24.69 -24.64 -4.61
CA PHE A 559 23.71 -25.46 -3.90
C PHE A 559 23.69 -26.91 -4.42
N THR A 560 23.09 -27.80 -3.64
CA THR A 560 22.88 -29.21 -4.02
C THR A 560 21.40 -29.43 -4.37
N VAL A 561 21.11 -30.18 -5.43
CA VAL A 561 19.73 -30.58 -5.76
C VAL A 561 19.46 -31.98 -5.21
N TRP A 562 18.57 -32.11 -4.24
CA TRP A 562 18.12 -33.43 -3.77
C TRP A 562 17.08 -33.99 -4.73
N GLY A 563 17.45 -35.04 -5.45
CA GLY A 563 16.60 -35.74 -6.41
C GLY A 563 17.30 -35.90 -7.76
N ALA A 564 18.08 -36.96 -7.93
CA ALA A 564 18.72 -37.31 -9.21
C ALA A 564 17.74 -37.97 -10.22
N GLY A 565 16.44 -37.81 -9.99
CA GLY A 565 15.34 -38.35 -10.78
C GLY A 565 14.88 -37.42 -11.91
N ARG A 566 13.65 -37.64 -12.39
CA ARG A 566 13.05 -36.85 -13.48
C ARG A 566 12.90 -35.37 -13.11
N GLU A 567 12.40 -35.08 -11.92
CA GLU A 567 12.08 -33.71 -11.49
C GLU A 567 13.33 -32.86 -11.24
N GLY A 568 14.29 -33.33 -10.44
CA GLY A 568 15.54 -32.58 -10.25
C GLY A 568 16.32 -32.35 -11.54
N LYS A 569 16.35 -33.33 -12.46
CA LYS A 569 16.95 -33.13 -13.79
C LYS A 569 16.15 -32.16 -14.65
N ARG A 570 14.83 -32.14 -14.51
CA ARG A 570 13.98 -31.15 -15.19
C ARG A 570 14.30 -29.75 -14.70
N LEU A 571 14.38 -29.55 -13.38
CA LEU A 571 14.78 -28.28 -12.79
C LEU A 571 16.12 -27.83 -13.35
N PHE A 572 17.14 -28.70 -13.29
CA PHE A 572 18.46 -28.36 -13.81
C PHE A 572 18.42 -27.89 -15.26
N ARG A 573 17.63 -28.54 -16.13
CA ARG A 573 17.47 -28.11 -17.52
C ARG A 573 16.73 -26.78 -17.68
N SER A 574 15.84 -26.44 -16.75
CA SER A 574 15.08 -25.20 -16.77
C SER A 574 15.84 -24.00 -16.22
N LEU A 575 16.91 -24.21 -15.46
CA LEU A 575 17.77 -23.15 -14.94
C LEU A 575 18.57 -22.46 -16.07
N SER A 576 18.79 -21.15 -15.92
CA SER A 576 19.70 -20.39 -16.76
C SER A 576 21.12 -20.95 -16.71
N ALA A 577 21.96 -20.60 -17.69
CA ALA A 577 23.36 -21.04 -17.69
C ALA A 577 24.10 -20.60 -16.41
N ARG A 578 23.81 -19.39 -15.93
CA ARG A 578 24.36 -18.86 -14.67
C ARG A 578 23.97 -19.70 -13.47
N SER A 579 22.68 -19.98 -13.29
CA SER A 579 22.19 -20.75 -12.14
C SER A 579 22.57 -22.23 -12.21
N ARG A 580 22.69 -22.81 -13.41
CA ARG A 580 23.23 -24.17 -13.59
C ARG A 580 24.65 -24.30 -13.09
N ALA A 581 25.49 -23.28 -13.29
CA ALA A 581 26.88 -23.27 -12.80
C ALA A 581 26.97 -23.28 -11.26
N LEU A 582 25.89 -22.91 -10.56
CA LEU A 582 25.80 -22.97 -9.10
C LEU A 582 25.49 -24.37 -8.56
N VAL A 583 25.04 -25.31 -9.41
CA VAL A 583 24.67 -26.66 -8.96
C VAL A 583 25.92 -27.49 -8.72
N ARG A 584 26.21 -27.75 -7.44
CA ARG A 584 27.40 -28.49 -7.00
C ARG A 584 27.27 -29.98 -7.27
N ALA A 585 26.11 -30.54 -6.95
CA ALA A 585 25.81 -31.95 -7.11
C ALA A 585 24.29 -32.19 -7.18
N PHE A 586 23.92 -33.34 -7.72
CA PHE A 586 22.68 -34.01 -7.31
C PHE A 586 22.96 -34.91 -6.10
N CYS A 587 22.01 -35.03 -5.20
CA CYS A 587 22.03 -36.11 -4.20
C CYS A 587 20.77 -36.98 -4.26
N ASP A 588 20.88 -38.24 -3.86
CA ASP A 588 19.76 -39.17 -3.82
C ASP A 588 20.01 -40.27 -2.76
N VAL A 589 18.93 -40.92 -2.32
CA VAL A 589 18.97 -42.08 -1.42
C VAL A 589 19.07 -43.38 -2.20
N ASP A 590 18.66 -43.36 -3.48
CA ASP A 590 18.64 -44.54 -4.34
C ASP A 590 20.07 -44.91 -4.77
N ALA A 591 20.56 -46.04 -4.25
CA ALA A 591 21.89 -46.57 -4.53
C ALA A 591 22.16 -46.76 -6.02
N LYS A 592 21.15 -47.10 -6.84
CA LYS A 592 21.32 -47.25 -8.31
C LYS A 592 21.58 -45.91 -8.98
N LYS A 593 20.97 -44.83 -8.48
CA LYS A 593 21.22 -43.47 -9.00
C LYS A 593 22.58 -42.96 -8.55
N VAL A 594 22.95 -43.19 -7.29
CA VAL A 594 24.26 -42.81 -6.74
C VAL A 594 25.38 -43.55 -7.47
N ALA A 595 25.22 -44.85 -7.74
CA ALA A 595 26.19 -45.67 -8.47
C ALA A 595 26.45 -45.20 -9.91
N ARG A 596 25.56 -44.39 -10.52
CA ARG A 596 25.83 -43.76 -11.82
C ARG A 596 26.95 -42.72 -11.75
N GLY A 597 27.23 -42.18 -10.57
CA GLY A 597 28.32 -41.24 -10.29
C GLY A 597 28.13 -39.82 -10.83
N VAL A 598 27.60 -39.67 -12.05
CA VAL A 598 27.47 -38.37 -12.74
C VAL A 598 26.18 -38.32 -13.56
N TYR A 599 25.54 -37.16 -13.59
CA TYR A 599 24.55 -36.77 -14.58
C TYR A 599 25.24 -36.00 -15.71
N ALA A 600 25.24 -36.58 -16.91
CA ALA A 600 25.74 -35.93 -18.13
C ALA A 600 24.57 -35.51 -19.04
N SER A 601 24.56 -34.25 -19.47
CA SER A 601 23.63 -33.72 -20.47
C SER A 601 24.40 -33.24 -21.69
N ARG A 602 24.25 -33.95 -22.82
CA ARG A 602 24.86 -33.56 -24.10
C ARG A 602 24.30 -32.25 -24.63
N GLU A 603 22.98 -32.11 -24.57
CA GLU A 603 22.25 -30.90 -24.97
C GLU A 603 22.78 -29.63 -24.28
N LEU A 604 23.10 -29.74 -22.99
CA LEU A 604 23.55 -28.62 -22.18
C LEU A 604 25.07 -28.54 -22.03
N SER A 605 25.82 -29.48 -22.61
CA SER A 605 27.26 -29.66 -22.41
C SER A 605 27.68 -29.60 -20.93
N ALA A 606 26.89 -30.25 -20.06
CA ALA A 606 27.03 -30.17 -18.61
C ALA A 606 27.22 -31.56 -17.98
N SER A 607 28.05 -31.61 -16.93
CA SER A 607 28.37 -32.80 -16.15
C SER A 607 28.29 -32.45 -14.67
N VAL A 608 27.39 -33.12 -13.93
CA VAL A 608 27.11 -32.83 -12.51
C VAL A 608 27.22 -34.12 -11.69
N PRO A 609 28.01 -34.17 -10.60
CA PRO A 609 28.14 -35.37 -9.79
C PRO A 609 26.82 -35.78 -9.13
N ILE A 610 26.63 -37.08 -8.93
CA ILE A 610 25.53 -37.66 -8.16
C ILE A 610 26.13 -38.31 -6.91
N VAL A 611 25.81 -37.78 -5.74
CA VAL A 611 26.32 -38.27 -4.45
C VAL A 611 25.21 -38.87 -3.60
N HIS A 612 25.57 -39.66 -2.59
CA HIS A 612 24.63 -40.08 -1.56
C HIS A 612 24.20 -38.86 -0.73
N PHE A 613 22.94 -38.84 -0.25
CA PHE A 613 22.40 -37.67 0.47
C PHE A 613 23.20 -37.28 1.72
N THR A 614 23.82 -38.25 2.41
CA THR A 614 24.69 -37.98 3.58
C THR A 614 25.97 -37.20 3.23
N ALA A 615 26.37 -37.20 1.96
CA ALA A 615 27.51 -36.44 1.46
C ALA A 615 27.12 -35.05 0.90
N ALA A 616 25.82 -34.71 0.88
CA ALA A 616 25.34 -33.45 0.32
C ALA A 616 25.88 -32.23 1.07
N LEU A 617 26.13 -31.13 0.33
CA LEU A 617 26.57 -29.85 0.89
C LEU A 617 25.40 -28.85 0.88
N PRO A 618 25.07 -28.18 2.00
CA PRO A 618 24.06 -27.13 2.01
C PRO A 618 24.52 -25.86 1.26
N PRO A 619 23.57 -25.05 0.78
CA PRO A 619 22.13 -25.25 0.86
C PRO A 619 21.60 -26.34 -0.10
N LEU A 620 20.48 -26.98 0.26
CA LEU A 620 19.82 -28.05 -0.49
C LEU A 620 18.47 -27.60 -1.06
N LEU A 621 18.27 -27.78 -2.35
CA LEU A 621 16.95 -27.66 -2.96
C LEU A 621 16.30 -29.03 -3.11
N LEU A 622 15.21 -29.27 -2.39
CA LEU A 622 14.56 -30.56 -2.29
C LEU A 622 13.57 -30.75 -3.44
N CYS A 623 13.99 -31.50 -4.47
CA CYS A 623 13.23 -31.80 -5.68
C CYS A 623 12.77 -33.25 -5.73
N VAL A 624 11.96 -33.63 -4.74
CA VAL A 624 11.35 -34.97 -4.62
C VAL A 624 9.83 -34.88 -4.72
N LYS A 625 9.21 -35.96 -5.20
CA LYS A 625 7.76 -36.01 -5.45
C LYS A 625 6.96 -36.31 -4.17
N ASP A 626 7.49 -37.17 -3.30
CA ASP A 626 6.81 -37.64 -2.11
C ASP A 626 7.62 -37.27 -0.87
N PHE A 627 7.00 -36.49 0.02
CA PHE A 627 7.52 -36.14 1.34
C PHE A 627 6.95 -37.12 2.37
N ASP A 628 7.29 -38.40 2.23
CA ASP A 628 6.87 -39.44 3.18
C ASP A 628 7.69 -39.37 4.49
N GLY A 629 7.30 -40.20 5.46
CA GLY A 629 7.98 -40.24 6.76
C GLY A 629 9.47 -40.63 6.66
N ALA A 630 9.84 -41.43 5.65
CA ALA A 630 11.22 -41.83 5.43
C ALA A 630 12.06 -40.66 4.89
N PHE A 631 11.52 -39.89 3.94
CA PHE A 631 12.17 -38.67 3.46
C PHE A 631 12.35 -37.63 4.56
N ALA A 632 11.31 -37.40 5.38
CA ALA A 632 11.37 -36.49 6.52
C ALA A 632 12.46 -36.91 7.53
N ALA A 633 12.57 -38.21 7.82
CA ALA A 633 13.63 -38.76 8.69
C ALA A 633 15.03 -38.56 8.08
N ASN A 634 15.19 -38.72 6.77
CA ASN A 634 16.47 -38.47 6.10
C ASN A 634 16.89 -37.00 6.17
N VAL A 635 15.97 -36.06 5.94
CA VAL A 635 16.26 -34.63 6.08
C VAL A 635 16.63 -34.30 7.54
N ALA A 636 15.87 -34.82 8.50
CA ALA A 636 16.14 -34.63 9.93
C ALA A 636 17.52 -35.18 10.34
N SER A 637 17.93 -36.32 9.78
CA SER A 637 19.24 -36.93 10.06
C SER A 637 20.45 -36.06 9.67
N LEU A 638 20.26 -35.09 8.76
CA LEU A 638 21.30 -34.15 8.36
C LEU A 638 21.42 -32.94 9.30
N GLY A 639 20.49 -32.76 10.24
CA GLY A 639 20.49 -31.62 11.17
C GLY A 639 20.34 -30.24 10.51
N LEU A 640 19.74 -30.20 9.32
CA LEU A 640 19.58 -28.99 8.51
C LEU A 640 18.34 -28.20 8.95
N ARG A 641 18.39 -26.88 8.79
CA ARG A 641 17.28 -25.96 9.07
C ARG A 641 16.56 -25.54 7.80
N GLU A 642 15.23 -25.63 7.81
CA GLU A 642 14.39 -25.15 6.71
C GLU A 642 14.53 -23.63 6.55
N GLY A 643 14.62 -23.13 5.31
CA GLY A 643 14.74 -21.70 5.02
C GLY A 643 16.16 -21.13 5.12
N GLU A 644 17.08 -21.85 5.76
CA GLU A 644 18.51 -21.53 5.82
C GLU A 644 19.32 -22.54 4.98
N ASP A 645 19.24 -23.82 5.37
CA ASP A 645 20.04 -24.90 4.81
C ASP A 645 19.32 -25.66 3.69
N PHE A 646 17.98 -25.61 3.65
CA PHE A 646 17.23 -26.23 2.57
C PHE A 646 15.90 -25.55 2.28
N LEU A 647 15.41 -25.76 1.06
CA LEU A 647 14.09 -25.33 0.60
C LEU A 647 13.40 -26.44 -0.19
N HIS A 648 12.08 -26.45 -0.13
CA HIS A 648 11.25 -27.35 -0.93
C HIS A 648 11.03 -26.77 -2.32
N PHE A 649 11.27 -27.58 -3.35
CA PHE A 649 10.92 -27.23 -4.73
C PHE A 649 10.24 -28.44 -5.37
N SER A 650 8.92 -28.39 -5.49
CA SER A 650 8.15 -29.48 -6.10
C SER A 650 7.02 -28.93 -6.96
N PHE A 651 6.41 -29.82 -7.75
CA PHE A 651 5.09 -29.62 -8.33
C PHE A 651 4.20 -30.76 -7.87
#